data_AF-A0A0A2W1V9-F1
#
_entry.id   AF-A0A0A2W1V9-F1
#
_cell.length_a   1.000
_cell.length_b   1.000
_cell.length_c   1.000
_cell.angle_alpha   90.00
_cell.angle_beta   90.00
_cell.angle_gamma   90.00
#
_symmetry.space_group_name_H-M   'P 1'
#
loop_
_entity.id
_entity.type
_entity.pdbx_description
1 polymer ?
#
loop_
_entity_poly.entity_id
_entity_poly.type
_entity_poly.pdbx_seq_one_letter_code
_entity_poly.pdbx_strand_id
1 'polypeptide(L)'
;MNIKKVLKKLNIEAEVEHSDLSSATPGAADVFVMAKDIAASASLPDSQLVVINNIIDINELENKLRAYFAGRFIVLGGGATVLVGSLNPLGGMFEHAFNIQGIIPNNEAIVSIALEKYGASTALIMAFGMVANIVVARFTRLKYIFLTGHHTFYMACMISVILTVAGFEGVALVFTGSLILGLIMAFFPAIAQRYMRRITGTDDIGFGHFGTLGYVLSGWIGSKCGKGSRSTEEMNLPKNLSFLRDSSISISLTMIIIYMILAICAGQTYVEEKLSGGQNFLVYSIIQAITFAAGVFIILQGVRLILAEIVPAFTGFSEKLVPNARPALDCPVVYPYAPNAVLIGFLFSFLGGLVGLFLLGQMKLVLILPGVVPHFFTGATAGVFGNATGGRRGAMVGAFANGLLITFLPVLLLPVLGALGFANTTFSDADFGVVGIILGNLARFLSPAAITAVVVAVFALADVTRFARDIRVETLKALTQLGFGHYGGSMSVVETLAVLYGDVMNIDPGDPDWAERDYFVLSKGHAGPALYSTLALKGYFPVEQLATLNQNGTSLPSHPDRLKTRGVDATTGSLGQGISIAAGIALSHKLAQRRNRVFSIVGDGELNEGQCWEAFQFIAHHRLNNLTVFVDWNKQQLDGELDEIICAFDLAEKFSAFGFDVVKVKGDDIAGLLAAVKPVRSGEQRPLLVILDSIKGQGVPYLEQLGNSHHLRLTEQSKQALEQAIAQLEAAHD
;
A
#
# COMPACT_ATOMS: atom_id res chain seq x y z
N MET A 1 -34.90 2.60 24.18
CA MET A 1 -34.68 1.35 23.41
C MET A 1 -34.94 0.16 24.35
N ASN A 2 -35.71 -0.86 23.96
CA ASN A 2 -35.96 -2.02 24.84
C ASN A 2 -34.92 -3.12 24.57
N ILE A 3 -33.80 -3.08 25.30
CA ILE A 3 -32.69 -4.05 25.20
C ILE A 3 -33.19 -5.49 25.36
N LYS A 4 -34.16 -5.74 26.26
CA LYS A 4 -34.77 -7.07 26.44
C LYS A 4 -35.43 -7.59 25.15
N LYS A 5 -36.01 -6.72 24.31
CA LYS A 5 -36.61 -7.10 23.03
C LYS A 5 -35.57 -7.51 21.99
N VAL A 6 -34.40 -6.87 21.99
CA VAL A 6 -33.28 -7.21 21.09
C VAL A 6 -32.60 -8.51 21.54
N LEU A 7 -32.32 -8.66 22.83
CA LEU A 7 -31.76 -9.89 23.40
C LEU A 7 -32.67 -11.11 23.13
N LYS A 8 -33.99 -10.95 23.29
CA LYS A 8 -34.98 -11.99 22.98
C LYS A 8 -34.98 -12.37 21.49
N LYS A 9 -34.77 -11.42 20.58
CA LYS A 9 -34.67 -11.68 19.13
C LYS A 9 -33.37 -12.39 18.76
N LEU A 10 -32.31 -12.18 19.55
CA LEU A 10 -31.01 -12.82 19.42
C LEU A 10 -30.90 -14.17 20.16
N ASN A 11 -31.95 -14.59 20.87
CA ASN A 11 -31.96 -15.81 21.68
C ASN A 11 -30.90 -15.80 22.81
N ILE A 12 -30.57 -14.61 23.34
CA ILE A 12 -29.61 -14.41 24.42
C ILE A 12 -30.37 -14.24 25.73
N GLU A 13 -30.15 -15.14 26.69
CA GLU A 13 -30.64 -14.99 28.07
C GLU A 13 -29.63 -14.17 28.88
N ALA A 14 -29.96 -12.90 29.15
CA ALA A 14 -29.17 -12.03 30.01
C ALA A 14 -30.08 -11.19 30.91
N GLU A 15 -29.67 -11.01 32.17
CA GLU A 15 -30.36 -10.17 33.15
C GLU A 15 -30.02 -8.70 32.86
N VAL A 16 -31.04 -7.83 32.79
CA VAL A 16 -30.85 -6.40 32.47
C VAL A 16 -31.17 -5.59 33.72
N GLU A 17 -30.14 -5.22 34.46
CA GLU A 17 -30.23 -4.37 35.66
C GLU A 17 -30.02 -2.89 35.30
N HIS A 18 -31.11 -2.12 35.41
CA HIS A 18 -31.17 -0.65 35.43
C HIS A 18 -30.83 0.17 34.16
N SER A 19 -31.40 1.39 34.11
CA SER A 19 -31.40 2.32 32.96
C SER A 19 -30.71 3.67 33.25
N ASP A 20 -29.95 3.78 34.34
CA ASP A 20 -29.34 5.03 34.80
C ASP A 20 -27.87 4.80 35.21
N LEU A 21 -26.97 5.65 34.70
CA LEU A 21 -25.52 5.55 34.87
C LEU A 21 -25.03 6.03 36.26
N SER A 22 -25.89 6.68 37.04
CA SER A 22 -25.53 7.27 38.33
C SER A 22 -25.23 6.26 39.45
N SER A 23 -25.45 4.96 39.22
CA SER A 23 -25.17 3.87 40.17
C SER A 23 -24.11 2.87 39.71
N ALA A 24 -23.52 3.03 38.53
CA ALA A 24 -22.59 2.05 37.96
C ALA A 24 -21.17 2.21 38.55
N THR A 25 -20.75 1.26 39.39
CA THR A 25 -19.35 1.10 39.81
C THR A 25 -18.65 0.06 38.93
N PRO A 26 -17.32 0.14 38.74
CA PRO A 26 -16.56 -0.92 38.10
C PRO A 26 -16.81 -2.27 38.79
N GLY A 27 -17.42 -3.23 38.09
CA GLY A 27 -17.79 -4.54 38.62
C GLY A 27 -19.31 -4.79 38.81
N ALA A 28 -20.17 -3.80 38.55
CA ALA A 28 -21.63 -3.95 38.70
C ALA A 28 -22.33 -4.66 37.52
N ALA A 29 -21.68 -4.76 36.35
CA ALA A 29 -22.22 -5.45 35.18
C ALA A 29 -21.08 -5.95 34.27
N ASP A 30 -21.31 -7.06 33.57
CA ASP A 30 -20.34 -7.63 32.63
C ASP A 30 -20.24 -6.85 31.30
N VAL A 31 -21.31 -6.13 30.92
CA VAL A 31 -21.40 -5.37 29.66
C VAL A 31 -22.21 -4.08 29.86
N PHE A 32 -21.68 -2.96 29.39
CA PHE A 32 -22.34 -1.67 29.38
C PHE A 32 -22.69 -1.24 27.96
N VAL A 33 -23.97 -0.92 27.72
CA VAL A 33 -24.47 -0.44 26.42
C VAL A 33 -24.85 1.02 26.57
N MET A 34 -24.15 1.93 25.88
CA MET A 34 -24.36 3.38 26.05
C MET A 34 -24.18 4.19 24.78
N ALA A 35 -24.80 5.38 24.75
CA ALA A 35 -24.66 6.33 23.64
C ALA A 35 -23.25 6.93 23.61
N LYS A 36 -22.75 7.22 22.41
CA LYS A 36 -21.39 7.75 22.16
C LYS A 36 -21.04 8.97 23.02
N ASP A 37 -22.02 9.84 23.23
CA ASP A 37 -21.86 11.10 23.96
C ASP A 37 -21.62 10.88 25.46
N ILE A 38 -22.06 9.74 25.99
CA ILE A 38 -21.92 9.35 27.40
C ILE A 38 -20.67 8.50 27.61
N ALA A 39 -20.35 7.62 26.64
CA ALA A 39 -19.17 6.76 26.65
C ALA A 39 -17.86 7.55 26.80
N ALA A 40 -17.77 8.74 26.19
CA ALA A 40 -16.59 9.61 26.26
C ALA A 40 -16.28 10.13 27.68
N SER A 41 -17.25 10.05 28.60
CA SER A 41 -17.13 10.50 29.99
C SER A 41 -17.02 9.37 31.02
N ALA A 42 -17.16 8.12 30.59
CA ALA A 42 -17.17 6.96 31.47
C ALA A 42 -15.77 6.31 31.57
N SER A 43 -15.24 6.19 32.79
CA SER A 43 -13.98 5.49 33.07
C SER A 43 -14.21 3.97 33.17
N LEU A 44 -14.59 3.34 32.06
CA LEU A 44 -14.82 1.89 31.94
C LEU A 44 -13.84 1.24 30.95
N PRO A 45 -13.48 -0.05 31.11
CA PRO A 45 -12.63 -0.76 30.14
C PRO A 45 -13.33 -0.94 28.79
N ASP A 46 -12.62 -0.70 27.67
CA ASP A 46 -13.15 -0.88 26.30
C ASP A 46 -13.70 -2.28 26.05
N SER A 47 -13.17 -3.30 26.73
CA SER A 47 -13.61 -4.69 26.63
C SER A 47 -15.00 -4.96 27.18
N GLN A 48 -15.61 -4.01 27.90
CA GLN A 48 -16.95 -4.13 28.49
C GLN A 48 -17.95 -3.14 27.86
N LEU A 49 -17.53 -2.36 26.86
CA LEU A 49 -18.28 -1.20 26.37
C LEU A 49 -18.83 -1.43 24.95
N VAL A 50 -20.15 -1.31 24.78
CA VAL A 50 -20.82 -1.28 23.47
C VAL A 50 -21.37 0.11 23.20
N VAL A 51 -20.74 0.83 22.28
CA VAL A 51 -21.07 2.22 21.94
C VAL A 51 -22.00 2.31 20.74
N ILE A 52 -23.13 3.02 20.89
CA ILE A 52 -24.13 3.22 19.83
C ILE A 52 -24.09 4.69 19.37
N ASN A 53 -24.04 4.90 18.04
CA ASN A 53 -23.94 6.25 17.46
C ASN A 53 -25.29 6.98 17.46
N ASN A 54 -26.39 6.28 17.22
CA ASN A 54 -27.74 6.84 17.22
C ASN A 54 -28.64 6.02 18.16
N ILE A 55 -29.31 6.69 19.11
CA ILE A 55 -30.16 6.06 20.14
C ILE A 55 -31.40 5.33 19.54
N ILE A 56 -31.60 5.38 18.22
CA ILE A 56 -32.88 5.05 17.55
C ILE A 56 -32.81 3.81 16.64
N ASP A 57 -31.64 3.32 16.19
CA ASP A 57 -31.57 2.19 15.23
C ASP A 57 -31.41 0.81 15.89
N ILE A 58 -32.49 0.03 15.90
CA ILE A 58 -32.53 -1.35 16.41
C ILE A 58 -31.63 -2.31 15.60
N ASN A 59 -31.47 -2.08 14.29
CA ASN A 59 -30.67 -2.95 13.44
C ASN A 59 -29.17 -2.71 13.66
N GLU A 60 -28.77 -1.45 13.91
CA GLU A 60 -27.40 -1.12 14.31
C GLU A 60 -27.04 -1.79 15.65
N LEU A 61 -27.95 -1.73 16.63
CA LEU A 61 -27.77 -2.43 17.90
C LEU A 61 -27.69 -3.95 17.71
N GLU A 62 -28.61 -4.53 16.92
CA GLU A 62 -28.63 -5.96 16.66
C GLU A 62 -27.31 -6.43 16.01
N ASN A 63 -26.78 -5.68 15.05
CA ASN A 63 -25.52 -5.99 14.37
C ASN A 63 -24.31 -5.86 15.32
N LYS A 64 -24.25 -4.80 16.14
CA LYS A 64 -23.16 -4.59 17.11
C LYS A 64 -23.20 -5.61 18.24
N LEU A 65 -24.38 -5.93 18.78
CA LEU A 65 -24.54 -6.97 19.80
C LEU A 65 -24.26 -8.36 19.22
N ARG A 66 -24.65 -8.66 17.98
CA ARG A 66 -24.23 -9.92 17.31
C ARG A 66 -22.71 -9.98 17.16
N ALA A 67 -22.06 -8.91 16.72
CA ALA A 67 -20.61 -8.87 16.59
C ALA A 67 -19.89 -9.06 17.93
N TYR A 68 -20.42 -8.46 19.00
CA TYR A 68 -19.88 -8.55 20.36
C TYR A 68 -20.14 -9.93 21.01
N PHE A 69 -21.40 -10.39 21.05
CA PHE A 69 -21.80 -11.65 21.71
C PHE A 69 -21.43 -12.92 20.93
N ALA A 70 -21.14 -12.82 19.64
CA ALA A 70 -20.66 -13.98 18.88
C ALA A 70 -19.18 -14.33 19.14
N GLY A 71 -18.50 -13.68 20.11
CA GLY A 71 -17.19 -14.13 20.62
C GLY A 71 -16.05 -14.08 19.60
N ARG A 72 -16.14 -13.29 18.54
CA ARG A 72 -15.39 -13.52 17.29
C ARG A 72 -13.89 -13.22 17.38
N PHE A 73 -13.51 -12.12 18.02
CA PHE A 73 -12.11 -11.83 18.39
C PHE A 73 -11.72 -12.50 19.71
N ILE A 74 -12.69 -12.82 20.57
CA ILE A 74 -12.46 -13.52 21.84
C ILE A 74 -12.01 -14.97 21.59
N VAL A 75 -12.54 -15.63 20.55
CA VAL A 75 -12.14 -16.99 20.17
C VAL A 75 -10.72 -16.98 19.61
N LEU A 76 -10.40 -16.09 18.65
CA LEU A 76 -9.05 -15.98 18.10
C LEU A 76 -8.03 -15.56 19.18
N GLY A 77 -8.35 -14.51 19.95
CA GLY A 77 -7.54 -14.01 21.05
C GLY A 77 -7.38 -15.02 22.18
N GLY A 78 -8.46 -15.69 22.58
CA GLY A 78 -8.44 -16.77 23.57
C GLY A 78 -7.60 -17.96 23.11
N GLY A 79 -7.71 -18.35 21.84
CA GLY A 79 -6.84 -19.36 21.24
C GLY A 79 -5.36 -18.95 21.25
N ALA A 80 -5.06 -17.70 20.90
CA ALA A 80 -3.71 -17.14 20.98
C ALA A 80 -3.18 -17.09 22.42
N THR A 81 -4.00 -16.69 23.40
CA THR A 81 -3.61 -16.69 24.83
C THR A 81 -3.31 -18.10 25.33
N VAL A 82 -4.16 -19.08 25.01
CA VAL A 82 -3.92 -20.50 25.35
C VAL A 82 -2.63 -21.00 24.71
N LEU A 83 -2.41 -20.64 23.44
CA LEU A 83 -1.22 -21.02 22.69
C LEU A 83 0.06 -20.39 23.29
N VAL A 84 0.11 -19.08 23.48
CA VAL A 84 1.26 -18.36 24.07
C VAL A 84 1.52 -18.86 25.49
N GLY A 85 0.47 -19.09 26.28
CA GLY A 85 0.56 -19.65 27.62
C GLY A 85 1.22 -21.03 27.65
N SER A 86 1.05 -21.83 26.58
CA SER A 86 1.81 -23.07 26.42
C SER A 86 3.25 -22.81 25.98
N LEU A 87 3.49 -21.93 25.00
CA LEU A 87 4.83 -21.70 24.43
C LEU A 87 5.83 -21.06 25.41
N ASN A 88 5.38 -20.24 26.36
CA ASN A 88 6.26 -19.57 27.32
C ASN A 88 7.07 -20.57 28.18
N PRO A 89 6.45 -21.57 28.84
CA PRO A 89 7.16 -22.66 29.51
C PRO A 89 8.19 -23.39 28.63
N LEU A 90 7.87 -23.62 27.35
CA LEU A 90 8.79 -24.25 26.39
C LEU A 90 10.07 -23.42 26.22
N GLY A 91 9.93 -22.10 26.07
CA GLY A 91 11.05 -21.16 26.00
C GLY A 91 11.90 -21.19 27.28
N GLY A 92 11.25 -21.15 28.44
CA GLY A 92 11.95 -21.20 29.72
C GLY A 92 12.70 -22.52 29.98
N MET A 93 12.20 -23.65 29.47
CA MET A 93 12.94 -24.93 29.50
C MET A 93 14.16 -24.90 28.59
N PHE A 94 14.02 -24.33 27.39
CA PHE A 94 15.13 -24.21 26.45
C PHE A 94 16.25 -23.33 27.01
N GLU A 95 15.93 -22.15 27.54
CA GLU A 95 16.92 -21.23 28.12
C GLU A 95 17.70 -21.87 29.26
N HIS A 96 17.00 -22.56 30.17
CA HIS A 96 17.63 -23.24 31.30
C HIS A 96 18.47 -24.44 30.86
N ALA A 97 17.95 -25.29 29.97
CA ALA A 97 18.61 -26.50 29.52
C ALA A 97 19.95 -26.24 28.85
N PHE A 98 20.08 -25.13 28.12
CA PHE A 98 21.28 -24.82 27.34
C PHE A 98 22.13 -23.68 27.94
N ASN A 99 21.70 -23.08 29.06
CA ASN A 99 22.41 -22.03 29.79
C ASN A 99 22.89 -20.87 28.88
N ILE A 100 22.07 -20.45 27.92
CA ILE A 100 22.44 -19.44 26.93
C ILE A 100 21.93 -18.07 27.38
N GLN A 101 22.84 -17.11 27.53
CA GLN A 101 22.50 -15.71 27.78
C GLN A 101 22.53 -14.93 26.45
N GLY A 102 21.45 -14.21 26.15
CA GLY A 102 21.33 -13.41 24.93
C GLY A 102 20.08 -12.52 24.96
N ILE A 103 19.86 -11.78 23.88
CA ILE A 103 18.67 -10.94 23.70
C ILE A 103 17.55 -11.80 23.15
N ILE A 104 16.36 -11.73 23.77
CA ILE A 104 15.18 -12.49 23.34
C ILE A 104 14.26 -11.55 22.56
N PRO A 105 14.07 -11.75 21.25
CA PRO A 105 13.13 -10.93 20.50
C PRO A 105 11.70 -11.17 20.94
N ASN A 106 11.02 -10.12 21.39
CA ASN A 106 9.62 -10.12 21.78
C ASN A 106 9.03 -8.72 21.57
N ASN A 107 8.12 -8.59 20.60
CA ASN A 107 7.48 -7.33 20.24
C ASN A 107 6.72 -6.69 21.40
N GLU A 108 5.98 -7.48 22.20
CA GLU A 108 5.21 -6.97 23.35
C GLU A 108 6.13 -6.38 24.43
N ALA A 109 7.22 -7.09 24.73
CA ALA A 109 8.16 -6.68 25.76
C ALA A 109 8.88 -5.38 25.37
N ILE A 110 9.42 -5.28 24.15
CA ILE A 110 10.12 -4.07 23.71
C ILE A 110 9.17 -2.88 23.57
N VAL A 111 7.95 -3.10 23.08
CA VAL A 111 6.94 -2.03 22.96
C VAL A 111 6.52 -1.55 24.34
N SER A 112 6.29 -2.43 25.30
CA SER A 112 5.90 -2.05 26.67
C SER A 112 6.94 -1.12 27.32
N ILE A 113 8.23 -1.40 27.14
CA ILE A 113 9.33 -0.53 27.61
C ILE A 113 9.30 0.82 26.87
N ALA A 114 9.08 0.80 25.56
CA ALA A 114 9.06 2.02 24.75
C ALA A 114 7.86 2.94 25.06
N LEU A 115 6.71 2.39 25.45
CA LEU A 115 5.50 3.17 25.72
C LEU A 115 5.64 4.13 26.91
N GLU A 116 6.49 3.81 27.88
CA GLU A 116 6.76 4.70 29.02
C GLU A 116 7.24 6.09 28.57
N LYS A 117 7.94 6.15 27.42
CA LYS A 117 8.50 7.39 26.88
C LYS A 117 7.81 7.86 25.59
N TYR A 118 7.31 6.95 24.76
CA TYR A 118 6.84 7.27 23.39
C TYR A 118 5.36 6.97 23.17
N GLY A 119 4.57 6.70 24.22
CA GLY A 119 3.18 6.28 24.10
C GLY A 119 2.28 7.26 23.33
N ALA A 120 2.39 8.56 23.62
CA ALA A 120 1.55 9.57 22.98
C ALA A 120 1.81 9.69 21.47
N SER A 121 3.07 9.80 21.06
CA SER A 121 3.45 9.86 19.63
C SER A 121 3.11 8.56 18.91
N THR A 122 3.27 7.41 19.58
CA THR A 122 2.87 6.09 19.04
C THR A 122 1.38 6.04 18.70
N ALA A 123 0.51 6.44 19.63
CA ALA A 123 -0.94 6.44 19.42
C ALA A 123 -1.35 7.37 18.27
N LEU A 124 -0.77 8.57 18.19
CA LEU A 124 -1.03 9.51 17.11
C LEU A 124 -0.54 8.99 15.76
N ILE A 125 0.68 8.43 15.72
CA ILE A 125 1.23 7.84 14.49
C ILE A 125 0.34 6.70 14.01
N MET A 126 -0.14 5.82 14.90
CA MET A 126 -1.09 4.75 14.55
C MET A 126 -2.38 5.31 13.96
N ALA A 127 -3.01 6.28 14.64
CA ALA A 127 -4.30 6.84 14.22
C ALA A 127 -4.22 7.53 12.86
N PHE A 128 -3.26 8.45 12.69
CA PHE A 128 -3.06 9.14 11.42
C PHE A 128 -2.41 8.26 10.36
N GLY A 129 -1.67 7.22 10.77
CA GLY A 129 -1.11 6.21 9.86
C GLY A 129 -2.21 5.36 9.21
N MET A 130 -3.29 5.05 9.93
CA MET A 130 -4.47 4.42 9.34
C MET A 130 -5.13 5.32 8.30
N VAL A 131 -5.25 6.62 8.59
CA VAL A 131 -5.76 7.59 7.61
C VAL A 131 -4.85 7.64 6.38
N ALA A 132 -3.53 7.68 6.56
CA ALA A 132 -2.57 7.60 5.47
C ALA A 132 -2.67 6.28 4.69
N ASN A 133 -2.90 5.13 5.35
CA ASN A 133 -3.13 3.86 4.67
C ASN A 133 -4.40 3.90 3.79
N ILE A 134 -5.49 4.47 4.30
CA ILE A 134 -6.73 4.69 3.54
C ILE A 134 -6.46 5.60 2.33
N VAL A 135 -5.71 6.70 2.51
CA VAL A 135 -5.33 7.61 1.43
C VAL A 135 -4.50 6.86 0.38
N VAL A 136 -3.47 6.11 0.78
CA VAL A 136 -2.65 5.31 -0.14
C VAL A 136 -3.51 4.30 -0.89
N ALA A 137 -4.39 3.57 -0.18
CA ALA A 137 -5.26 2.59 -0.82
C ALA A 137 -6.31 3.24 -1.73
N ARG A 138 -6.81 4.43 -1.39
CA ARG A 138 -7.75 5.19 -2.22
C ARG A 138 -7.11 5.61 -3.54
N PHE A 139 -5.89 6.11 -3.45
CA PHE A 139 -5.28 6.91 -4.50
C PHE A 139 -4.16 6.23 -5.27
N THR A 140 -3.75 5.02 -4.85
CA THR A 140 -2.70 4.23 -5.52
C THR A 140 -3.19 2.83 -5.93
N ARG A 141 -2.32 2.06 -6.58
CA ARG A 141 -2.54 0.64 -6.90
C ARG A 141 -2.46 -0.28 -5.68
N LEU A 142 -2.03 0.23 -4.51
CA LEU A 142 -1.88 -0.56 -3.29
C LEU A 142 -3.23 -0.64 -2.56
N LYS A 143 -4.17 -1.42 -3.10
CA LYS A 143 -5.56 -1.56 -2.62
C LYS A 143 -5.70 -2.42 -1.35
N TYR A 144 -4.93 -2.10 -0.30
CA TYR A 144 -4.92 -2.88 0.93
C TYR A 144 -5.14 -1.98 2.14
N ILE A 145 -6.16 -2.32 2.92
CA ILE A 145 -6.38 -1.72 4.24
C ILE A 145 -5.90 -2.71 5.29
N PHE A 146 -4.89 -2.31 6.05
CA PHE A 146 -4.22 -3.19 7.00
C PHE A 146 -4.97 -3.20 8.33
N LEU A 147 -5.63 -4.31 8.65
CA LEU A 147 -6.58 -4.42 9.77
C LEU A 147 -5.99 -5.06 11.04
N THR A 148 -4.69 -5.35 11.05
CA THR A 148 -4.02 -5.98 12.21
C THR A 148 -3.54 -4.92 13.20
N GLY A 149 -4.46 -4.43 14.03
CA GLY A 149 -4.24 -3.29 14.92
C GLY A 149 -3.03 -3.39 15.86
N HIS A 150 -2.80 -4.55 16.47
CA HIS A 150 -1.67 -4.72 17.40
C HIS A 150 -0.31 -4.63 16.70
N HIS A 151 -0.16 -5.19 15.49
CA HIS A 151 1.04 -4.99 14.68
C HIS A 151 1.18 -3.55 14.19
N THR A 152 0.07 -2.89 13.80
CA THR A 152 0.07 -1.45 13.47
C THR A 152 0.60 -0.63 14.63
N PHE A 153 0.17 -0.94 15.86
CA PHE A 153 0.64 -0.27 17.07
C PHE A 153 2.13 -0.52 17.35
N TYR A 154 2.61 -1.76 17.21
CA TYR A 154 4.02 -2.09 17.39
C TYR A 154 4.91 -1.35 16.37
N MET A 155 4.47 -1.27 15.12
CA MET A 155 5.22 -0.60 14.06
C MET A 155 5.20 0.92 14.24
N ALA A 156 4.04 1.48 14.63
CA ALA A 156 3.94 2.89 15.01
C ALA A 156 4.92 3.23 16.15
N CYS A 157 5.04 2.35 17.15
CA CYS A 157 5.96 2.52 18.26
C CYS A 157 7.42 2.53 17.78
N MET A 158 7.80 1.55 16.96
CA MET A 158 9.16 1.49 16.40
C MET A 158 9.50 2.71 15.55
N ILE A 159 8.59 3.13 14.65
CA ILE A 159 8.75 4.34 13.84
C ILE A 159 8.90 5.57 14.75
N SER A 160 8.06 5.68 15.78
CA SER A 160 8.13 6.77 16.76
C SER A 160 9.50 6.82 17.45
N VAL A 161 10.01 5.68 17.92
CA VAL A 161 11.32 5.57 18.56
C VAL A 161 12.42 6.05 17.62
N ILE A 162 12.48 5.50 16.40
CA ILE A 162 13.57 5.76 15.47
C ILE A 162 13.55 7.21 15.00
N LEU A 163 12.39 7.76 14.68
CA LEU A 163 12.28 9.17 14.28
C LEU A 163 12.61 10.13 15.44
N THR A 164 12.24 9.78 16.67
CA THR A 164 12.63 10.60 17.84
C THR A 164 14.15 10.56 18.05
N VAL A 165 14.78 9.40 17.90
CA VAL A 165 16.25 9.27 17.93
C VAL A 165 16.90 10.07 16.79
N ALA A 166 16.23 10.20 15.64
CA ALA A 166 16.65 11.01 14.52
C ALA A 166 16.43 12.53 14.70
N GLY A 167 15.90 12.98 15.85
CA GLY A 167 15.68 14.39 16.15
C GLY A 167 14.34 14.96 15.65
N PHE A 168 13.37 14.11 15.31
CA PHE A 168 12.01 14.57 15.03
C PHE A 168 11.24 14.84 16.33
N GLU A 169 10.50 15.95 16.35
CA GLU A 169 9.66 16.35 17.48
C GLU A 169 8.28 16.84 17.01
N GLY A 170 7.31 16.83 17.93
CA GLY A 170 5.98 17.41 17.74
C GLY A 170 5.26 16.94 16.48
N VAL A 171 4.74 17.90 15.69
CA VAL A 171 3.93 17.62 14.50
C VAL A 171 4.74 16.93 13.41
N ALA A 172 6.02 17.28 13.23
CA ALA A 172 6.85 16.70 12.18
C ALA A 172 7.09 15.19 12.39
N LEU A 173 7.26 14.77 13.66
CA LEU A 173 7.35 13.38 14.06
C LEU A 173 6.08 12.60 13.67
N VAL A 174 4.92 13.10 14.10
CA VAL A 174 3.63 12.43 13.85
C VAL A 174 3.34 12.38 12.35
N PHE A 175 3.46 13.50 11.65
CA PHE A 175 3.18 13.60 10.22
C PHE A 175 4.05 12.63 9.41
N THR A 176 5.37 12.69 9.59
CA THR A 176 6.31 11.84 8.84
C THR A 176 6.11 10.37 9.21
N GLY A 177 5.95 10.06 10.50
CA GLY A 177 5.72 8.71 10.98
C GLY A 177 4.44 8.09 10.44
N SER A 178 3.35 8.86 10.37
CA SER A 178 2.07 8.42 9.82
C SER A 178 2.12 8.15 8.32
N LEU A 179 2.80 9.00 7.54
CA LEU A 179 2.99 8.75 6.10
C LEU A 179 3.80 7.47 5.86
N ILE A 180 4.88 7.27 6.61
CA ILE A 180 5.69 6.05 6.53
C ILE A 180 4.82 4.83 6.87
N LEU A 181 4.12 4.87 8.01
CA LEU A 181 3.26 3.77 8.47
C LEU A 181 2.16 3.45 7.45
N GLY A 182 1.47 4.47 6.94
CA GLY A 182 0.40 4.30 5.95
C GLY A 182 0.88 3.67 4.64
N LEU A 183 2.07 4.07 4.18
CA LEU A 183 2.69 3.50 2.98
C LEU A 183 3.05 2.03 3.17
N ILE A 184 3.74 1.68 4.28
CA ILE A 184 4.15 0.28 4.52
C ILE A 184 2.95 -0.64 4.78
N MET A 185 1.89 -0.13 5.40
CA MET A 185 0.62 -0.85 5.58
C MET A 185 -0.06 -1.20 4.24
N ALA A 186 0.20 -0.45 3.16
CA ALA A 186 -0.29 -0.77 1.83
C ALA A 186 0.71 -1.60 1.00
N PHE A 187 2.01 -1.33 1.18
CA PHE A 187 3.10 -1.97 0.42
C PHE A 187 3.31 -3.44 0.77
N PHE A 188 3.38 -3.79 2.06
CA PHE A 188 3.65 -5.17 2.47
C PHE A 188 2.54 -6.14 1.99
N PRO A 189 1.25 -5.86 2.18
CA PRO A 189 0.20 -6.70 1.62
C PRO A 189 0.32 -6.88 0.10
N ALA A 190 0.69 -5.83 -0.63
CA ALA A 190 0.83 -5.88 -2.08
C ALA A 190 1.91 -6.87 -2.56
N ILE A 191 3.07 -6.93 -1.88
CA ILE A 191 4.13 -7.88 -2.24
C ILE A 191 3.78 -9.32 -1.82
N ALA A 192 2.97 -9.49 -0.75
CA ALA A 192 2.46 -10.79 -0.33
C ALA A 192 1.37 -11.33 -1.26
N GLN A 193 0.62 -10.46 -1.96
CA GLN A 193 -0.63 -10.85 -2.62
C GLN A 193 -0.47 -11.97 -3.65
N ARG A 194 0.64 -12.01 -4.39
CA ARG A 194 0.91 -13.08 -5.35
C ARG A 194 0.91 -14.47 -4.70
N TYR A 195 1.41 -14.57 -3.47
CA TYR A 195 1.45 -15.81 -2.71
C TYR A 195 0.11 -16.06 -2.04
N MET A 196 -0.55 -15.02 -1.54
CA MET A 196 -1.91 -15.13 -1.01
C MET A 196 -2.88 -15.76 -2.00
N ARG A 197 -2.90 -15.28 -3.25
CA ARG A 197 -3.73 -15.88 -4.32
C ARG A 197 -3.48 -17.37 -4.52
N ARG A 198 -2.25 -17.86 -4.30
CA ARG A 198 -1.93 -19.29 -4.39
C ARG A 198 -2.38 -20.07 -3.16
N ILE A 199 -2.39 -19.45 -1.99
CA ILE A 199 -2.81 -20.06 -0.72
C ILE A 199 -4.33 -20.12 -0.65
N THR A 200 -5.00 -19.00 -0.91
CA THR A 200 -6.45 -18.85 -0.74
C THR A 200 -7.24 -19.32 -1.96
N GLY A 201 -6.64 -19.27 -3.16
CA GLY A 201 -7.31 -19.53 -4.42
C GLY A 201 -8.20 -18.38 -4.92
N THR A 202 -8.34 -17.29 -4.14
CA THR A 202 -9.12 -16.10 -4.48
C THR A 202 -8.30 -14.83 -4.26
N ASP A 203 -8.82 -13.67 -4.66
CA ASP A 203 -8.14 -12.37 -4.53
C ASP A 203 -8.81 -11.45 -3.49
N ASP A 204 -9.70 -12.00 -2.66
CA ASP A 204 -10.60 -11.20 -1.79
C ASP A 204 -9.93 -10.72 -0.50
N ILE A 205 -8.80 -11.31 -0.12
CA ILE A 205 -8.15 -11.10 1.17
C ILE A 205 -6.67 -10.77 0.93
N GLY A 206 -6.20 -9.71 1.59
CA GLY A 206 -4.80 -9.34 1.67
C GLY A 206 -4.13 -9.90 2.93
N PHE A 207 -2.81 -9.80 2.99
CA PHE A 207 -2.04 -10.25 4.15
C PHE A 207 -1.44 -9.07 4.91
N GLY A 208 -1.86 -8.85 6.15
CA GLY A 208 -1.51 -7.71 6.99
C GLY A 208 -0.77 -8.11 8.26
N HIS A 209 0.51 -8.46 8.17
CA HIS A 209 1.37 -8.69 9.33
C HIS A 209 2.80 -8.27 9.00
N PHE A 210 3.51 -7.64 9.95
CA PHE A 210 4.87 -7.11 9.75
C PHE A 210 5.97 -8.17 9.82
N GLY A 211 5.76 -9.31 9.15
CA GLY A 211 6.76 -10.34 8.87
C GLY A 211 6.77 -10.75 7.38
N THR A 212 6.13 -9.94 6.54
CA THR A 212 5.82 -10.21 5.15
C THR A 212 7.06 -10.52 4.32
N LEU A 213 8.19 -9.83 4.52
CA LEU A 213 9.41 -10.12 3.78
C LEU A 213 9.94 -11.53 4.05
N GLY A 214 9.81 -12.02 5.29
CA GLY A 214 10.15 -13.40 5.63
C GLY A 214 9.25 -14.42 4.92
N TYR A 215 7.95 -14.10 4.79
CA TYR A 215 6.96 -14.96 4.14
C TYR A 215 7.16 -14.99 2.62
N VAL A 216 7.40 -13.83 2.01
CA VAL A 216 7.72 -13.67 0.59
C VAL A 216 9.04 -14.36 0.26
N LEU A 217 10.07 -14.23 1.12
CA LEU A 217 11.33 -14.96 0.98
C LEU A 217 11.08 -16.47 0.99
N SER A 218 10.29 -16.98 1.93
CA SER A 218 9.93 -18.39 2.01
C SER A 218 9.22 -18.88 0.75
N GLY A 219 8.22 -18.14 0.26
CA GLY A 219 7.52 -18.46 -0.98
C GLY A 219 8.42 -18.38 -2.22
N TRP A 220 9.36 -17.44 -2.27
CA TRP A 220 10.35 -17.37 -3.35
C TRP A 220 11.29 -18.58 -3.34
N ILE A 221 11.84 -18.93 -2.18
CA ILE A 221 12.69 -20.12 -1.99
C ILE A 221 11.92 -21.37 -2.40
N GLY A 222 10.67 -21.52 -1.94
CA GLY A 222 9.81 -22.64 -2.30
C GLY A 222 9.66 -22.81 -3.82
N SER A 223 9.49 -21.71 -4.55
CA SER A 223 9.42 -21.73 -6.02
C SER A 223 10.70 -22.22 -6.71
N LYS A 224 11.85 -22.13 -6.04
CA LYS A 224 13.16 -22.55 -6.55
C LYS A 224 13.52 -23.98 -6.13
N CYS A 225 13.30 -24.35 -4.87
CA CYS A 225 13.73 -25.64 -4.32
C CYS A 225 12.65 -26.74 -4.36
N GLY A 226 11.39 -26.38 -4.63
CA GLY A 226 10.23 -27.25 -4.46
C GLY A 226 9.68 -27.90 -5.74
N LYS A 227 10.35 -27.81 -6.89
CA LYS A 227 9.89 -28.45 -8.13
C LYS A 227 9.61 -29.95 -7.92
N GLY A 228 8.37 -30.37 -8.21
CA GLY A 228 7.91 -31.76 -8.05
C GLY A 228 7.65 -32.22 -6.62
N SER A 229 7.74 -31.32 -5.62
CA SER A 229 7.39 -31.64 -4.24
C SER A 229 5.88 -31.59 -4.03
N ARG A 230 5.32 -32.62 -3.39
CA ARG A 230 3.91 -32.64 -2.98
C ARG A 230 3.66 -31.68 -1.82
N SER A 231 2.41 -31.24 -1.68
CA SER A 231 1.97 -30.45 -0.53
C SER A 231 2.16 -31.22 0.78
N THR A 232 2.40 -30.48 1.87
CA THR A 232 2.32 -31.01 3.26
C THR A 232 0.98 -31.67 3.52
N GLU A 233 -0.09 -31.15 2.93
CA GLU A 233 -1.46 -31.61 3.13
C GLU A 233 -1.79 -32.92 2.38
N GLU A 234 -0.96 -33.30 1.40
CA GLU A 234 -1.15 -34.52 0.58
C GLU A 234 -0.34 -35.73 1.11
N MET A 235 -0.17 -35.85 2.43
CA MET A 235 0.58 -36.94 3.05
C MET A 235 -0.16 -38.28 3.00
N ASN A 236 0.27 -39.16 2.07
CA ASN A 236 -0.18 -40.55 2.03
C ASN A 236 0.46 -41.36 3.17
N LEU A 237 -0.26 -41.47 4.29
CA LEU A 237 0.13 -42.32 5.42
C LEU A 237 -0.40 -43.75 5.27
N PRO A 238 0.34 -44.78 5.74
CA PRO A 238 -0.14 -46.16 5.86
C PRO A 238 -1.44 -46.23 6.68
N LYS A 239 -2.29 -47.24 6.43
CA LYS A 239 -3.62 -47.36 7.09
C LYS A 239 -3.54 -47.26 8.63
N ASN A 240 -2.51 -47.83 9.25
CA ASN A 240 -2.31 -47.82 10.71
C ASN A 240 -1.92 -46.45 11.28
N LEU A 241 -1.47 -45.52 10.43
CA LEU A 241 -1.11 -44.14 10.78
C LEU A 241 -2.11 -43.13 10.20
N SER A 242 -3.26 -43.60 9.69
CA SER A 242 -4.26 -42.73 9.08
C SER A 242 -4.88 -41.73 10.05
N PHE A 243 -4.87 -42.01 11.35
CA PHE A 243 -5.33 -41.07 12.39
C PHE A 243 -4.45 -39.80 12.48
N LEU A 244 -3.19 -39.86 12.06
CA LEU A 244 -2.29 -38.69 11.97
C LEU A 244 -2.66 -37.77 10.80
N ARG A 245 -3.67 -38.12 9.99
CA ARG A 245 -4.27 -37.18 9.02
C ARG A 245 -5.09 -36.09 9.70
N ASP A 246 -5.56 -36.32 10.93
CA ASP A 246 -6.14 -35.24 11.72
C ASP A 246 -5.00 -34.33 12.18
N SER A 247 -5.00 -33.10 11.69
CA SER A 247 -3.99 -32.10 12.00
C SER A 247 -3.87 -31.86 13.51
N SER A 248 -4.96 -31.92 14.27
CA SER A 248 -4.95 -31.67 15.72
C SER A 248 -4.20 -32.78 16.46
N ILE A 249 -4.38 -34.03 16.03
CA ILE A 249 -3.68 -35.19 16.62
C ILE A 249 -2.20 -35.17 16.24
N SER A 250 -1.89 -34.88 14.97
CA SER A 250 -0.52 -34.78 14.47
C SER A 250 0.27 -33.67 15.18
N ILE A 251 -0.34 -32.49 15.37
CA ILE A 251 0.24 -31.37 16.10
C ILE A 251 0.48 -31.75 17.57
N SER A 252 -0.52 -32.34 18.24
CA SER A 252 -0.39 -32.77 19.64
C SER A 252 0.78 -33.74 19.82
N LEU A 253 0.86 -34.78 18.98
CA LEU A 253 1.90 -35.80 19.09
C LEU A 253 3.30 -35.22 18.85
N THR A 254 3.44 -34.35 17.87
CA THR A 254 4.71 -33.69 17.56
C THR A 254 5.17 -32.81 18.72
N MET A 255 4.26 -32.04 19.31
CA MET A 255 4.58 -31.19 20.45
C MET A 255 4.88 -31.99 21.71
N ILE A 256 4.21 -33.12 21.93
CA ILE A 256 4.52 -34.01 23.07
C ILE A 256 5.99 -34.43 22.98
N ILE A 257 6.46 -34.86 21.80
CA ILE A 257 7.86 -35.26 21.62
C ILE A 257 8.81 -34.11 21.96
N ILE A 258 8.52 -32.89 21.50
CA ILE A 258 9.38 -31.71 21.72
C ILE A 258 9.42 -31.30 23.19
N TYR A 259 8.25 -31.19 23.83
CA TYR A 259 8.14 -30.86 25.25
C TYR A 259 8.87 -31.90 26.11
N MET A 260 8.70 -33.19 25.79
CA MET A 260 9.35 -34.27 26.53
C MET A 260 10.87 -34.19 26.43
N ILE A 261 11.42 -33.96 25.23
CA ILE A 261 12.87 -33.80 25.04
C ILE A 261 13.37 -32.61 25.85
N LEU A 262 12.72 -31.45 25.74
CA LEU A 262 13.16 -30.25 26.43
C LEU A 262 13.00 -30.33 27.95
N ALA A 263 11.94 -30.95 28.45
CA ALA A 263 11.75 -31.14 29.88
C ALA A 263 12.78 -32.11 30.47
N ILE A 264 13.19 -33.15 29.73
CA ILE A 264 14.29 -34.04 30.11
C ILE A 264 15.62 -33.25 30.13
N CYS A 265 15.88 -32.43 29.11
CA CYS A 265 17.11 -31.62 29.04
C CYS A 265 17.17 -30.53 30.12
N ALA A 266 16.06 -29.88 30.43
CA ALA A 266 15.97 -28.87 31.48
C ALA A 266 16.06 -29.46 32.89
N GLY A 267 15.75 -30.76 33.02
CA GLY A 267 15.82 -31.50 34.28
C GLY A 267 14.53 -31.41 35.10
N GLN A 268 14.23 -32.51 35.81
CA GLN A 268 13.01 -32.66 36.60
C GLN A 268 12.82 -31.51 37.61
N THR A 269 13.85 -31.22 38.41
CA THR A 269 13.78 -30.23 39.50
C THR A 269 13.39 -28.85 38.99
N TYR A 270 13.97 -28.41 37.87
CA TYR A 270 13.67 -27.10 37.29
C TYR A 270 12.20 -27.02 36.84
N VAL A 271 11.73 -28.03 36.10
CA VAL A 271 10.35 -28.03 35.58
C VAL A 271 9.35 -28.08 36.74
N GLU A 272 9.59 -28.92 37.75
CA GLU A 272 8.67 -29.11 38.87
C GLU A 272 8.61 -27.88 39.78
N GLU A 273 9.75 -27.23 40.07
CA GLU A 273 9.79 -26.09 40.98
C GLU A 273 9.46 -24.75 40.31
N LYS A 274 9.81 -24.56 39.03
CA LYS A 274 9.74 -23.25 38.37
C LYS A 274 8.60 -23.10 37.37
N LEU A 275 8.10 -24.20 36.79
CA LEU A 275 7.14 -24.13 35.69
C LEU A 275 5.82 -24.84 35.99
N SER A 276 5.85 -26.04 36.55
CA SER A 276 4.66 -26.89 36.70
C SER A 276 3.90 -26.70 38.01
N GLY A 277 4.47 -25.95 38.96
CA GLY A 277 3.89 -25.76 40.29
C GLY A 277 3.83 -27.06 41.11
N GLY A 278 4.84 -27.92 40.96
CA GLY A 278 4.95 -29.21 41.68
C GLY A 278 4.30 -30.40 40.98
N GLN A 279 3.71 -30.24 39.79
CA GLN A 279 3.23 -31.36 38.98
C GLN A 279 4.39 -32.11 38.31
N ASN A 280 4.26 -33.43 38.12
CA ASN A 280 5.30 -34.24 37.48
C ASN A 280 5.70 -33.67 36.10
N PHE A 281 7.00 -33.55 35.84
CA PHE A 281 7.52 -32.87 34.64
C PHE A 281 7.07 -33.50 33.31
N LEU A 282 6.88 -34.82 33.24
CA LEU A 282 6.40 -35.51 32.03
C LEU A 282 4.90 -35.29 31.81
N VAL A 283 4.11 -35.35 32.89
CA VAL A 283 2.66 -35.08 32.83
C VAL A 283 2.43 -33.63 32.41
N TYR A 284 3.16 -32.69 33.01
CA TYR A 284 3.12 -31.28 32.64
C TYR A 284 3.47 -31.07 31.16
N SER A 285 4.52 -31.75 30.66
CA SER A 285 4.92 -31.71 29.25
C SER A 285 3.82 -32.17 28.30
N ILE A 286 3.11 -33.26 28.64
CA ILE A 286 1.99 -33.77 27.86
C ILE A 286 0.81 -32.78 27.88
N ILE A 287 0.47 -32.23 29.06
CA ILE A 287 -0.59 -31.24 29.20
C ILE A 287 -0.28 -30.02 28.33
N GLN A 288 0.92 -29.45 28.44
CA GLN A 288 1.30 -28.26 27.65
C GLN A 288 1.29 -28.52 26.14
N ALA A 289 1.72 -29.71 25.70
CA ALA A 289 1.66 -30.08 24.29
C ALA A 289 0.21 -30.22 23.76
N ILE A 290 -0.70 -30.78 24.57
CA ILE A 290 -2.13 -30.85 24.22
C ILE A 290 -2.77 -29.46 24.27
N THR A 291 -2.43 -28.63 25.26
CA THR A 291 -2.88 -27.24 25.37
C THR A 291 -2.44 -26.42 24.17
N PHE A 292 -1.20 -26.61 23.69
CA PHE A 292 -0.73 -26.01 22.44
C PHE A 292 -1.62 -26.40 21.27
N ALA A 293 -1.87 -27.70 21.08
CA ALA A 293 -2.69 -28.19 19.98
C ALA A 293 -4.14 -27.68 20.07
N ALA A 294 -4.70 -27.57 21.28
CA ALA A 294 -6.00 -26.96 21.53
C ALA A 294 -6.00 -25.48 21.16
N GLY A 295 -4.96 -24.73 21.52
CA GLY A 295 -4.77 -23.33 21.13
C GLY A 295 -4.75 -23.16 19.60
N VAL A 296 -3.97 -23.99 18.88
CA VAL A 296 -3.95 -24.00 17.42
C VAL A 296 -5.32 -24.32 16.86
N PHE A 297 -6.02 -25.34 17.39
CA PHE A 297 -7.36 -25.70 16.94
C PHE A 297 -8.36 -24.54 17.12
N ILE A 298 -8.35 -23.87 18.27
CA ILE A 298 -9.20 -22.72 18.55
C ILE A 298 -8.91 -21.59 17.55
N ILE A 299 -7.64 -21.30 17.27
CA ILE A 299 -7.24 -20.31 16.25
C ILE A 299 -7.79 -20.69 14.88
N LEU A 300 -7.64 -21.96 14.46
CA LEU A 300 -8.12 -22.42 13.15
C LEU A 300 -9.64 -22.25 13.00
N GLN A 301 -10.42 -22.53 14.05
CA GLN A 301 -11.87 -22.30 14.04
C GLN A 301 -12.22 -20.81 14.06
N GLY A 302 -11.53 -20.02 14.88
CA GLY A 302 -11.72 -18.58 14.98
C GLY A 302 -11.48 -17.86 13.65
N VAL A 303 -10.42 -18.23 12.93
CA VAL A 303 -10.11 -17.66 11.60
C VAL A 303 -11.23 -17.93 10.59
N ARG A 304 -11.75 -19.17 10.55
CA ARG A 304 -12.86 -19.52 9.63
C ARG A 304 -14.11 -18.70 9.91
N LEU A 305 -14.43 -18.48 11.19
CA LEU A 305 -15.55 -17.64 11.61
C LEU A 305 -15.34 -16.19 11.18
N ILE A 306 -14.13 -15.65 11.37
CA ILE A 306 -13.76 -14.28 11.01
C ILE A 306 -13.84 -14.05 9.50
N LEU A 307 -13.30 -14.96 8.69
CA LEU A 307 -13.28 -14.81 7.22
C LEU A 307 -14.68 -14.77 6.61
N ALA A 308 -15.61 -15.56 7.13
CA ALA A 308 -16.99 -15.62 6.63
C ALA A 308 -17.75 -14.27 6.77
N GLU A 309 -17.26 -13.36 7.61
CA GLU A 309 -17.99 -12.15 7.98
C GLU A 309 -17.21 -10.86 7.75
N ILE A 310 -15.90 -10.84 8.03
CA ILE A 310 -15.07 -9.66 7.80
C ILE A 310 -14.99 -9.34 6.31
N VAL A 311 -14.88 -10.35 5.44
CA VAL A 311 -14.77 -10.09 4.00
C VAL A 311 -16.04 -9.39 3.47
N PRO A 312 -17.27 -9.91 3.66
CA PRO A 312 -18.48 -9.19 3.21
C PRO A 312 -18.69 -7.83 3.91
N ALA A 313 -18.43 -7.74 5.22
CA ALA A 313 -18.64 -6.50 5.97
C ALA A 313 -17.63 -5.40 5.55
N PHE A 314 -16.38 -5.79 5.32
CA PHE A 314 -15.34 -4.88 4.84
C PHE A 314 -15.63 -4.42 3.43
N THR A 315 -16.04 -5.30 2.50
CA THR A 315 -16.42 -4.88 1.13
C THR A 315 -17.52 -3.83 1.16
N GLY A 316 -18.56 -3.99 2.00
CA GLY A 316 -19.64 -3.01 2.09
C GLY A 316 -19.23 -1.61 2.59
N PHE A 317 -18.25 -1.53 3.50
CA PHE A 317 -17.69 -0.26 3.99
C PHE A 317 -16.64 0.31 3.04
N SER A 318 -15.72 -0.54 2.59
CA SER A 318 -14.60 -0.15 1.74
C SER A 318 -15.07 0.36 0.38
N GLU A 319 -16.08 -0.22 -0.26
CA GLU A 319 -16.59 0.28 -1.55
C GLU A 319 -16.99 1.77 -1.52
N LYS A 320 -17.42 2.30 -0.36
CA LYS A 320 -17.72 3.74 -0.21
C LYS A 320 -16.48 4.62 -0.07
N LEU A 321 -15.45 4.12 0.60
CA LEU A 321 -14.26 4.90 0.97
C LEU A 321 -13.07 4.64 0.05
N VAL A 322 -12.80 3.38 -0.25
CA VAL A 322 -11.75 2.84 -1.13
C VAL A 322 -12.33 1.67 -1.96
N PRO A 323 -12.83 1.95 -3.18
CA PRO A 323 -13.32 0.93 -4.10
C PRO A 323 -12.24 -0.12 -4.38
N ASN A 324 -12.66 -1.39 -4.41
CA ASN A 324 -11.81 -2.56 -4.64
C ASN A 324 -10.70 -2.78 -3.60
N ALA A 325 -10.80 -2.15 -2.42
CA ALA A 325 -9.86 -2.45 -1.34
C ALA A 325 -10.04 -3.89 -0.85
N ARG A 326 -8.92 -4.48 -0.45
CA ARG A 326 -8.84 -5.79 0.19
C ARG A 326 -8.54 -5.61 1.67
N PRO A 327 -9.25 -6.32 2.57
CA PRO A 327 -8.87 -6.36 3.97
C PRO A 327 -7.58 -7.15 4.11
N ALA A 328 -6.52 -6.51 4.61
CA ALA A 328 -5.26 -7.16 4.93
C ALA A 328 -5.31 -7.69 6.36
N LEU A 329 -5.34 -9.02 6.51
CA LEU A 329 -5.59 -9.70 7.78
C LEU A 329 -4.34 -10.36 8.34
N ASP A 330 -4.39 -10.61 9.64
CA ASP A 330 -3.27 -11.11 10.42
C ASP A 330 -2.79 -12.52 10.01
N CYS A 331 -1.59 -12.88 10.43
CA CYS A 331 -0.90 -14.09 10.03
C CYS A 331 -1.66 -15.42 10.23
N PRO A 332 -2.56 -15.59 11.23
CA PRO A 332 -3.34 -16.81 11.35
C PRO A 332 -4.33 -17.03 10.21
N VAL A 333 -4.62 -16.00 9.39
CA VAL A 333 -5.55 -16.09 8.27
C VAL A 333 -5.19 -17.20 7.28
N VAL A 334 -3.90 -17.52 7.14
CA VAL A 334 -3.43 -18.56 6.22
C VAL A 334 -3.37 -19.96 6.85
N TYR A 335 -3.49 -20.09 8.16
CA TYR A 335 -3.30 -21.38 8.86
C TYR A 335 -4.35 -22.44 8.48
N PRO A 336 -5.65 -22.11 8.30
CA PRO A 336 -6.64 -23.10 7.89
C PRO A 336 -6.40 -23.70 6.50
N TYR A 337 -5.62 -23.03 5.64
CA TYR A 337 -5.35 -23.49 4.28
C TYR A 337 -4.24 -24.55 4.20
N ALA A 338 -3.31 -24.55 5.15
CA ALA A 338 -2.27 -25.59 5.23
C ALA A 338 -1.81 -25.85 6.68
N PRO A 339 -2.64 -26.51 7.53
CA PRO A 339 -2.33 -26.74 8.94
C PRO A 339 -1.08 -27.59 9.20
N ASN A 340 -0.74 -28.54 8.32
CA ASN A 340 0.51 -29.30 8.48
C ASN A 340 1.74 -28.44 8.13
N ALA A 341 1.60 -27.51 7.16
CA ALA A 341 2.64 -26.54 6.86
C ALA A 341 2.91 -25.56 8.00
N VAL A 342 1.90 -25.20 8.80
CA VAL A 342 2.05 -24.37 10.02
C VAL A 342 3.06 -25.01 10.98
N LEU A 343 2.86 -26.29 11.30
CA LEU A 343 3.74 -27.01 12.23
C LEU A 343 5.15 -27.19 11.66
N ILE A 344 5.26 -27.63 10.41
CA ILE A 344 6.57 -27.79 9.74
C ILE A 344 7.29 -26.45 9.66
N GLY A 345 6.57 -25.38 9.36
CA GLY A 345 7.09 -24.03 9.32
C GLY A 345 7.66 -23.59 10.66
N PHE A 346 6.90 -23.76 11.74
CA PHE A 346 7.38 -23.49 13.11
C PHE A 346 8.68 -24.23 13.41
N LEU A 347 8.73 -25.55 13.18
CA LEU A 347 9.90 -26.37 13.51
C LEU A 347 11.15 -25.98 12.73
N PHE A 348 11.01 -25.77 11.43
CA PHE A 348 12.16 -25.41 10.58
C PHE A 348 12.59 -23.97 10.78
N SER A 349 11.65 -23.06 11.06
CA SER A 349 11.98 -21.70 11.49
C SER A 349 12.75 -21.70 12.81
N PHE A 350 12.27 -22.43 13.82
CA PHE A 350 12.97 -22.55 15.11
C PHE A 350 14.36 -23.18 14.95
N LEU A 351 14.48 -24.24 14.14
CA LEU A 351 15.78 -24.82 13.77
C LEU A 351 16.69 -23.81 13.06
N GLY A 352 16.14 -23.00 12.16
CA GLY A 352 16.85 -21.89 11.52
C GLY A 352 17.35 -20.88 12.54
N GLY A 353 16.55 -20.57 13.56
CA GLY A 353 16.93 -19.72 14.68
C GLY A 353 18.07 -20.31 15.53
N LEU A 354 18.03 -21.61 15.82
CA LEU A 354 19.11 -22.31 16.54
C LEU A 354 20.43 -22.30 15.75
N VAL A 355 20.35 -22.56 14.44
CA VAL A 355 21.52 -22.46 13.56
C VAL A 355 22.02 -21.03 13.49
N GLY A 356 21.12 -20.05 13.40
CA GLY A 356 21.45 -18.62 13.42
C GLY A 356 22.17 -18.23 14.70
N LEU A 357 21.67 -18.64 15.87
CA LEU A 357 22.30 -18.41 17.17
C LEU A 357 23.72 -18.98 17.22
N PHE A 358 23.92 -20.22 16.75
CA PHE A 358 25.25 -20.82 16.66
C PHE A 358 26.19 -19.99 15.76
N LEU A 359 25.72 -19.57 14.59
CA LEU A 359 26.50 -18.74 13.65
C LEU A 359 26.85 -17.38 14.26
N LEU A 360 25.90 -16.72 14.94
CA LEU A 360 26.16 -15.46 15.66
C LEU A 360 27.26 -15.63 16.71
N GLY A 361 27.24 -16.74 17.45
CA GLY A 361 28.30 -17.09 18.41
C GLY A 361 29.67 -17.28 17.76
N GLN A 362 29.74 -17.96 16.62
CA GLN A 362 30.99 -18.10 15.85
C GLN A 362 31.51 -16.76 15.31
N MET A 363 30.59 -15.88 14.90
CA MET A 363 30.91 -14.54 14.40
C MET A 363 31.19 -13.52 15.51
N LYS A 364 31.06 -13.89 16.79
CA LYS A 364 31.19 -13.01 17.96
C LYS A 364 30.25 -11.79 17.89
N LEU A 365 29.06 -11.99 17.33
CA LEU A 365 28.00 -10.99 17.29
C LEU A 365 27.09 -11.13 18.53
N VAL A 366 26.20 -10.14 18.71
CA VAL A 366 25.18 -10.19 19.76
C VAL A 366 24.33 -11.45 19.58
N LEU A 367 24.22 -12.26 20.64
CA LEU A 367 23.46 -13.51 20.61
C LEU A 367 21.97 -13.20 20.66
N ILE A 368 21.26 -13.57 19.59
CA ILE A 368 19.80 -13.49 19.52
C ILE A 368 19.25 -14.89 19.81
N LEU A 369 18.54 -15.03 20.92
CA LEU A 369 17.92 -16.27 21.31
C LEU A 369 16.66 -16.51 20.48
N PRO A 370 16.45 -17.71 19.91
CA PRO A 370 15.29 -17.99 19.10
C PRO A 370 14.01 -17.95 19.95
N GLY A 371 13.24 -16.87 19.80
CA GLY A 371 11.97 -16.70 20.49
C GLY A 371 10.92 -17.68 19.97
N VAL A 372 10.38 -18.53 20.84
CA VAL A 372 9.42 -19.58 20.45
C VAL A 372 8.15 -18.99 19.83
N VAL A 373 7.64 -17.88 20.38
CA VAL A 373 6.43 -17.20 19.89
C VAL A 373 6.65 -16.63 18.47
N PRO A 374 7.68 -15.81 18.19
CA PRO A 374 8.00 -15.39 16.82
C PRO A 374 8.22 -16.54 15.85
N HIS A 375 8.96 -17.58 16.25
CA HIS A 375 9.19 -18.74 15.39
C HIS A 375 7.91 -19.51 15.11
N PHE A 376 6.95 -19.57 16.06
CA PHE A 376 5.66 -20.14 15.79
C PHE A 376 4.88 -19.28 14.79
N PHE A 377 4.57 -18.02 15.11
CA PHE A 377 3.67 -17.23 14.27
C PHE A 377 4.29 -16.93 12.90
N THR A 378 5.51 -16.40 12.87
CA THR A 378 6.19 -16.05 11.62
C THR A 378 6.68 -17.30 10.89
N GLY A 379 7.20 -18.29 11.61
CA GLY A 379 7.69 -19.53 11.00
C GLY A 379 6.58 -20.38 10.42
N ALA A 380 5.44 -20.48 11.11
CA ALA A 380 4.26 -21.15 10.58
C ALA A 380 3.77 -20.50 9.29
N THR A 381 3.62 -19.18 9.29
CA THR A 381 3.22 -18.44 8.08
C THR A 381 4.22 -18.63 6.95
N ALA A 382 5.52 -18.53 7.24
CA ALA A 382 6.57 -18.82 6.27
C ALA A 382 6.43 -20.25 5.72
N GLY A 383 6.13 -21.23 6.56
CA GLY A 383 5.85 -22.61 6.16
C GLY A 383 4.68 -22.71 5.17
N VAL A 384 3.57 -22.01 5.42
CA VAL A 384 2.41 -21.98 4.52
C VAL A 384 2.75 -21.35 3.17
N PHE A 385 3.47 -20.21 3.15
CA PHE A 385 3.91 -19.55 1.92
C PHE A 385 4.89 -20.42 1.10
N GLY A 386 5.83 -21.08 1.79
CA GLY A 386 6.75 -22.04 1.19
C GLY A 386 6.03 -23.26 0.63
N ASN A 387 5.02 -23.78 1.34
CA ASN A 387 4.22 -24.92 0.89
C ASN A 387 3.43 -24.60 -0.38
N ALA A 388 2.79 -23.42 -0.46
CA ALA A 388 1.99 -23.00 -1.60
C ALA A 388 2.78 -22.85 -2.91
N THR A 389 4.12 -22.80 -2.84
CA THR A 389 4.99 -22.63 -4.00
C THR A 389 5.92 -23.80 -4.27
N GLY A 390 6.24 -24.58 -3.24
CA GLY A 390 7.24 -25.64 -3.30
C GLY A 390 6.93 -26.88 -2.47
N GLY A 391 5.68 -27.06 -2.02
CA GLY A 391 5.25 -28.20 -1.21
C GLY A 391 6.05 -28.36 0.09
N ARG A 392 6.19 -29.59 0.59
CA ARG A 392 6.95 -29.91 1.81
C ARG A 392 8.36 -29.35 1.82
N ARG A 393 9.08 -29.46 0.68
CA ARG A 393 10.45 -28.92 0.57
C ARG A 393 10.47 -27.41 0.71
N GLY A 394 9.53 -26.72 0.05
CA GLY A 394 9.37 -25.27 0.19
C GLY A 394 9.03 -24.86 1.62
N ALA A 395 8.11 -25.58 2.28
CA ALA A 395 7.74 -25.31 3.67
C ALA A 395 8.96 -25.40 4.62
N MET A 396 9.78 -26.45 4.48
CA MET A 396 10.96 -26.67 5.32
C MET A 396 12.07 -25.64 5.05
N VAL A 397 12.52 -25.53 3.80
CA VAL A 397 13.69 -24.67 3.46
C VAL A 397 13.33 -23.19 3.56
N GLY A 398 12.11 -22.83 3.13
CA GLY A 398 11.64 -21.45 3.20
C GLY A 398 11.45 -20.97 4.65
N ALA A 399 10.84 -21.79 5.52
CA ALA A 399 10.71 -21.45 6.93
C ALA A 399 12.05 -21.41 7.66
N PHE A 400 12.99 -22.31 7.33
CA PHE A 400 14.36 -22.26 7.85
C PHE A 400 15.07 -20.95 7.50
N ALA A 401 14.93 -20.49 6.25
CA ALA A 401 15.46 -19.19 5.83
C ALA A 401 14.81 -18.02 6.56
N ASN A 402 13.49 -18.07 6.79
CA ASN A 402 12.81 -17.10 7.66
C ASN A 402 13.38 -17.12 9.08
N GLY A 403 13.62 -18.30 9.65
CA GLY A 403 14.23 -18.47 10.97
C GLY A 403 15.61 -17.81 11.10
N LEU A 404 16.46 -17.98 10.08
CA LEU A 404 17.74 -17.26 10.00
C LEU A 404 17.51 -15.74 9.88
N LEU A 405 16.60 -15.31 9.00
CA LEU A 405 16.32 -13.90 8.75
C LEU A 405 15.93 -13.17 10.05
N ILE A 406 14.99 -13.73 10.83
CA ILE A 406 14.54 -13.15 12.10
C ILE A 406 15.55 -13.28 13.25
N THR A 407 16.66 -14.00 13.02
CA THR A 407 17.79 -14.08 13.97
C THR A 407 18.85 -13.02 13.66
N PHE A 408 19.14 -12.77 12.39
CA PHE A 408 20.16 -11.80 11.98
C PHE A 408 19.65 -10.35 11.90
N LEU A 409 18.40 -10.14 11.50
CA LEU A 409 17.84 -8.77 11.40
C LEU A 409 17.87 -8.00 12.72
N PRO A 410 17.53 -8.60 13.88
CA PRO A 410 17.61 -7.87 15.15
C PRO A 410 19.02 -7.37 15.46
N VAL A 411 20.07 -8.13 15.14
CA VAL A 411 21.48 -7.69 15.34
C VAL A 411 21.76 -6.39 14.59
N LEU A 412 21.22 -6.24 13.38
CA LEU A 412 21.37 -5.03 12.56
C LEU A 412 20.45 -3.89 13.01
N LEU A 413 19.34 -4.20 13.67
CA LEU A 413 18.36 -3.25 14.18
C LEU A 413 18.82 -2.58 15.49
N LEU A 414 19.45 -3.32 16.41
CA LEU A 414 19.83 -2.82 17.74
C LEU A 414 20.57 -1.46 17.71
N PRO A 415 21.55 -1.21 16.81
CA PRO A 415 22.29 0.05 16.78
C PRO A 415 21.45 1.28 16.38
N VAL A 416 20.23 1.12 15.86
CA VAL A 416 19.37 2.23 15.46
C VAL A 416 18.22 2.50 16.45
N LEU A 417 18.07 1.68 17.49
CA LEU A 417 17.02 1.84 18.52
C LEU A 417 17.42 2.79 19.67
N GLY A 418 18.61 3.39 19.63
CA GLY A 418 19.10 4.27 20.70
C GLY A 418 19.22 3.52 22.04
N ALA A 419 18.73 4.13 23.13
CA ALA A 419 18.76 3.52 24.47
C ALA A 419 17.98 2.20 24.56
N LEU A 420 16.94 2.02 23.73
CA LEU A 420 16.17 0.76 23.68
C LEU A 420 16.97 -0.39 23.08
N GLY A 421 18.05 -0.12 22.34
CA GLY A 421 18.97 -1.14 21.84
C GLY A 421 19.78 -1.85 22.94
N PHE A 422 19.74 -1.35 24.17
CA PHE A 422 20.33 -1.99 25.35
C PHE A 422 19.30 -2.73 26.21
N ALA A 423 18.04 -2.77 25.80
CA ALA A 423 17.07 -3.65 26.42
C ALA A 423 17.47 -5.11 26.13
N ASN A 424 17.30 -6.01 27.09
CA ASN A 424 17.50 -7.45 26.89
C ASN A 424 16.40 -8.09 26.01
N THR A 425 15.70 -7.28 25.20
CA THR A 425 14.64 -7.67 24.26
C THR A 425 14.67 -6.75 23.03
N THR A 426 14.06 -7.18 21.94
CA THR A 426 14.00 -6.43 20.68
C THR A 426 12.83 -6.88 19.81
N PHE A 427 12.60 -6.23 18.67
CA PHE A 427 11.55 -6.60 17.73
C PHE A 427 11.90 -7.92 17.02
N SER A 428 10.91 -8.79 16.86
CA SER A 428 11.11 -10.18 16.45
C SER A 428 10.84 -10.46 14.97
N ASP A 429 10.05 -9.63 14.30
CA ASP A 429 9.56 -9.96 12.97
C ASP A 429 10.39 -9.26 11.90
N ALA A 430 10.46 -9.86 10.71
CA ALA A 430 11.35 -9.42 9.66
C ALA A 430 11.12 -7.96 9.23
N ASP A 431 9.88 -7.51 9.13
CA ASP A 431 9.61 -6.16 8.60
C ASP A 431 9.92 -5.07 9.63
N PHE A 432 9.83 -5.37 10.94
CA PHE A 432 10.34 -4.45 11.97
C PHE A 432 11.84 -4.24 11.79
N GLY A 433 12.60 -5.33 11.62
CA GLY A 433 14.02 -5.28 11.32
C GLY A 433 14.32 -4.43 10.08
N VAL A 434 13.69 -4.75 8.94
CA VAL A 434 13.99 -4.08 7.67
C VAL A 434 13.58 -2.60 7.67
N VAL A 435 12.35 -2.28 8.07
CA VAL A 435 11.86 -0.89 8.14
C VAL A 435 12.72 -0.10 9.12
N GLY A 436 13.02 -0.67 10.29
CA GLY A 436 13.82 0.00 11.30
C GLY A 436 15.25 0.26 10.83
N ILE A 437 15.91 -0.70 10.19
CA ILE A 437 17.26 -0.54 9.63
C ILE A 437 17.29 0.54 8.55
N ILE A 438 16.33 0.52 7.62
CA ILE A 438 16.26 1.51 6.53
C ILE A 438 16.05 2.90 7.11
N LEU A 439 15.05 3.07 7.98
CA LEU A 439 14.71 4.36 8.56
C LEU A 439 15.84 4.89 9.45
N GLY A 440 16.40 4.03 10.29
CA GLY A 440 17.50 4.35 11.19
C GLY A 440 18.79 4.72 10.45
N ASN A 441 19.08 4.08 9.31
CA ASN A 441 20.22 4.47 8.49
C ASN A 441 19.97 5.75 7.69
N LEU A 442 18.76 5.95 7.15
CA LEU A 442 18.40 7.23 6.51
C LEU A 442 18.56 8.41 7.47
N ALA A 443 18.13 8.23 8.72
CA ALA A 443 18.31 9.19 9.81
C ALA A 443 19.78 9.54 10.12
N ARG A 444 20.73 8.67 9.78
CA ARG A 444 22.16 8.96 9.98
C ARG A 444 22.75 9.88 8.90
N PHE A 445 22.16 9.89 7.70
CA PHE A 445 22.72 10.60 6.54
C PHE A 445 21.87 11.80 6.09
N LEU A 446 20.58 11.83 6.43
CA LEU A 446 19.65 12.86 6.00
C LEU A 446 19.12 13.65 7.20
N SER A 447 18.91 14.95 6.98
CA SER A 447 18.21 15.79 7.95
C SER A 447 16.72 15.41 8.05
N PRO A 448 16.05 15.72 9.17
CA PRO A 448 14.61 15.48 9.31
C PRO A 448 13.78 16.03 8.13
N ALA A 449 14.09 17.25 7.68
CA ALA A 449 13.43 17.87 6.53
C ALA A 449 13.64 17.09 5.22
N ALA A 450 14.84 16.56 4.98
CA ALA A 450 15.12 15.76 3.79
C ALA A 450 14.38 14.42 3.80
N ILE A 451 14.28 13.76 4.96
CA ILE A 451 13.50 12.53 5.12
C ILE A 451 12.02 12.79 4.84
N THR A 452 11.45 13.85 5.44
CA THR A 452 10.06 14.24 5.15
C THR A 452 9.86 14.55 3.67
N ALA A 453 10.78 15.27 3.02
CA ALA A 453 10.68 15.59 1.60
C ALA A 453 10.68 14.34 0.70
N VAL A 454 11.53 13.35 1.00
CA VAL A 454 11.55 12.07 0.27
C VAL A 454 10.22 11.33 0.43
N VAL A 455 9.70 11.23 1.66
CA VAL A 455 8.42 10.57 1.93
C VAL A 455 7.28 11.29 1.20
N VAL A 456 7.23 12.61 1.26
CA VAL A 456 6.21 13.41 0.55
C VAL A 456 6.34 13.27 -0.96
N ALA A 457 7.54 13.24 -1.52
CA ALA A 457 7.76 13.05 -2.96
C ALA A 457 7.22 11.70 -3.45
N VAL A 458 7.41 10.63 -2.68
CA VAL A 458 6.84 9.31 -3.00
C VAL A 458 5.31 9.36 -3.03
N PHE A 459 4.68 10.07 -2.08
CA PHE A 459 3.24 10.28 -2.06
C PHE A 459 2.74 11.15 -3.24
N ALA A 460 3.47 12.20 -3.60
CA ALA A 460 3.10 13.10 -4.69
C ALA A 460 3.23 12.44 -6.08
N LEU A 461 4.29 11.69 -6.33
CA LEU A 461 4.50 10.97 -7.60
C LEU A 461 3.41 9.92 -7.86
N ALA A 462 2.93 9.26 -6.80
CA ALA A 462 1.80 8.34 -6.88
C ALA A 462 0.51 9.04 -7.34
N ASP A 463 0.28 10.29 -6.92
CA ASP A 463 -0.92 11.07 -7.29
C ASP A 463 -0.91 11.48 -8.78
N VAL A 464 0.22 12.01 -9.28
CA VAL A 464 0.37 12.42 -10.68
C VAL A 464 0.26 11.23 -11.64
N THR A 465 0.83 10.08 -11.26
CA THR A 465 0.75 8.85 -12.06
C THR A 465 -0.69 8.33 -12.14
N ARG A 466 -1.48 8.46 -11.06
CA ARG A 466 -2.93 8.16 -11.08
C ARG A 466 -3.63 9.11 -12.04
N PHE A 467 -3.38 10.40 -11.92
CA PHE A 467 -4.04 11.41 -12.74
C PHE A 467 -3.79 11.19 -14.24
N ALA A 468 -2.56 10.84 -14.64
CA ALA A 468 -2.25 10.43 -16.01
C ALA A 468 -3.10 9.24 -16.49
N ARG A 469 -3.23 8.20 -15.67
CA ARG A 469 -4.09 7.05 -15.99
C ARG A 469 -5.55 7.47 -16.14
N ASP A 470 -6.09 8.28 -15.22
CA ASP A 470 -7.49 8.69 -15.23
C ASP A 470 -7.81 9.52 -16.48
N ILE A 471 -6.91 10.45 -16.86
CA ILE A 471 -7.00 11.19 -18.12
C ILE A 471 -7.07 10.22 -19.30
N ARG A 472 -6.18 9.23 -19.34
CA ARG A 472 -6.14 8.21 -20.41
C ARG A 472 -7.45 7.43 -20.51
N VAL A 473 -7.96 6.93 -19.38
CA VAL A 473 -9.21 6.16 -19.32
C VAL A 473 -10.39 6.99 -19.83
N GLU A 474 -10.56 8.20 -19.30
CA GLU A 474 -11.69 9.05 -19.66
C GLU A 474 -11.60 9.55 -21.11
N THR A 475 -10.39 9.80 -21.62
CA THR A 475 -10.16 10.14 -23.03
C THR A 475 -10.55 8.98 -23.94
N LEU A 476 -10.12 7.76 -23.60
CA LEU A 476 -10.46 6.55 -24.36
C LEU A 476 -11.96 6.28 -24.34
N LYS A 477 -12.63 6.42 -23.21
CA LYS A 477 -14.10 6.27 -23.11
C LYS A 477 -14.82 7.27 -24.02
N ALA A 478 -14.48 8.55 -23.91
CA ALA A 478 -15.11 9.61 -24.69
C ALA A 478 -14.94 9.39 -26.20
N LEU A 479 -13.73 9.08 -26.66
CA LEU A 479 -13.46 8.80 -28.07
C LEU A 479 -14.12 7.50 -28.53
N THR A 480 -14.10 6.45 -27.72
CA THR A 480 -14.70 5.15 -28.05
C THR A 480 -16.21 5.24 -28.18
N GLN A 481 -16.86 6.03 -27.33
CA GLN A 481 -18.28 6.35 -27.43
C GLN A 481 -18.59 7.16 -28.70
N LEU A 482 -17.76 8.15 -29.04
CA LEU A 482 -17.90 8.92 -30.28
C LEU A 482 -17.70 8.05 -31.54
N GLY A 483 -16.85 7.02 -31.45
CA GLY A 483 -16.60 6.04 -32.52
C GLY A 483 -15.56 6.48 -33.57
N PHE A 484 -15.03 7.70 -33.47
CA PHE A 484 -13.95 8.20 -34.30
C PHE A 484 -13.22 9.38 -33.65
N GLY A 485 -11.99 9.66 -34.08
CA GLY A 485 -11.24 10.85 -33.65
C GLY A 485 -9.74 10.61 -33.49
N HIS A 486 -9.06 11.55 -32.83
CA HIS A 486 -7.61 11.58 -32.72
C HIS A 486 -7.08 10.85 -31.49
N TYR A 487 -7.04 9.52 -31.54
CA TYR A 487 -6.58 8.68 -30.42
C TYR A 487 -5.09 8.86 -30.14
N GLY A 488 -4.23 8.59 -31.14
CA GLY A 488 -2.80 8.49 -30.93
C GLY A 488 -2.16 9.75 -30.37
N GLY A 489 -2.51 10.91 -30.96
CA GLY A 489 -2.03 12.21 -30.52
C GLY A 489 -2.62 12.70 -29.19
N SER A 490 -3.79 12.18 -28.79
CA SER A 490 -4.37 12.46 -27.47
C SER A 490 -3.64 11.66 -26.38
N MET A 491 -3.25 10.42 -26.66
CA MET A 491 -2.54 9.57 -25.70
C MET A 491 -1.10 10.03 -25.44
N SER A 492 -0.39 10.57 -26.45
CA SER A 492 1.03 10.95 -26.35
C SER A 492 1.29 12.15 -25.42
N VAL A 493 0.26 12.93 -25.07
CA VAL A 493 0.38 14.13 -24.22
C VAL A 493 -0.09 13.92 -22.78
N VAL A 494 -0.63 12.74 -22.46
CA VAL A 494 -1.30 12.46 -21.19
C VAL A 494 -0.41 12.72 -19.98
N GLU A 495 0.82 12.19 -19.98
CA GLU A 495 1.75 12.38 -18.86
C GLU A 495 2.12 13.85 -18.65
N THR A 496 2.28 14.61 -19.74
CA THR A 496 2.57 16.05 -19.66
C THR A 496 1.37 16.81 -19.09
N LEU A 497 0.15 16.52 -19.56
CA LEU A 497 -1.07 17.11 -19.00
C LEU A 497 -1.23 16.78 -17.51
N ALA A 498 -0.94 15.53 -17.12
CA ALA A 498 -0.99 15.11 -15.73
C ALA A 498 0.02 15.84 -14.85
N VAL A 499 1.26 16.03 -15.32
CA VAL A 499 2.29 16.79 -14.60
C VAL A 499 1.89 18.25 -14.45
N LEU A 500 1.46 18.88 -15.56
CA LEU A 500 1.10 20.29 -15.58
C LEU A 500 -0.11 20.58 -14.68
N TYR A 501 -1.23 19.92 -14.91
CA TYR A 501 -2.46 20.16 -14.14
C TYR A 501 -2.42 19.50 -12.75
N GLY A 502 -1.59 18.48 -12.56
CA GLY A 502 -1.47 17.71 -11.31
C GLY A 502 -0.64 18.38 -10.23
N ASP A 503 0.51 18.97 -10.59
CA ASP A 503 1.51 19.45 -9.61
C ASP A 503 2.20 20.77 -10.00
N VAL A 504 2.28 21.14 -11.28
CA VAL A 504 3.16 22.25 -11.72
C VAL A 504 2.42 23.57 -11.88
N MET A 505 1.24 23.57 -12.51
CA MET A 505 0.49 24.78 -12.80
C MET A 505 -0.24 25.29 -11.57
N ASN A 506 -0.15 26.60 -11.33
CA ASN A 506 -0.97 27.29 -10.35
C ASN A 506 -2.35 27.58 -10.95
N ILE A 507 -3.36 26.81 -10.58
CA ILE A 507 -4.72 26.89 -11.14
C ILE A 507 -5.78 26.73 -10.06
N ASP A 508 -6.94 27.35 -10.30
CA ASP A 508 -8.15 27.11 -9.52
C ASP A 508 -9.32 26.77 -10.46
N PRO A 509 -9.79 25.50 -10.48
CA PRO A 509 -10.98 25.11 -11.24
C PRO A 509 -12.28 25.78 -10.77
N GLY A 510 -12.32 26.28 -9.53
CA GLY A 510 -13.42 27.08 -8.98
C GLY A 510 -13.47 28.48 -9.59
N ASP A 511 -12.30 29.08 -9.86
CA ASP A 511 -12.13 30.38 -10.49
C ASP A 511 -11.22 30.30 -11.74
N PRO A 512 -11.75 29.84 -12.89
CA PRO A 512 -10.96 29.61 -14.11
C PRO A 512 -10.47 30.91 -14.76
N ASP A 513 -10.99 32.07 -14.34
CA ASP A 513 -10.58 33.40 -14.84
C ASP A 513 -9.67 34.13 -13.86
N TRP A 514 -9.21 33.44 -12.79
CA TRP A 514 -8.32 33.98 -11.79
C TRP A 514 -7.06 34.60 -12.42
N ALA A 515 -6.81 35.87 -12.12
CA ALA A 515 -5.78 36.66 -12.81
C ALA A 515 -4.33 36.18 -12.59
N GLU A 516 -4.04 35.45 -11.52
CA GLU A 516 -2.68 34.97 -11.18
C GLU A 516 -2.44 33.50 -11.57
N ARG A 517 -3.40 32.86 -12.24
CA ARG A 517 -3.25 31.46 -12.66
C ARG A 517 -2.25 31.29 -13.81
N ASP A 518 -1.70 30.10 -13.94
CA ASP A 518 -0.94 29.73 -15.12
C ASP A 518 -1.85 29.42 -16.32
N TYR A 519 -1.29 29.52 -17.53
CA TYR A 519 -1.99 29.31 -18.80
C TYR A 519 -1.41 28.12 -19.56
N PHE A 520 -2.28 27.36 -20.23
CA PHE A 520 -1.93 26.22 -21.06
C PHE A 520 -2.59 26.30 -22.44
N VAL A 521 -1.75 26.33 -23.49
CA VAL A 521 -2.21 26.36 -24.88
C VAL A 521 -1.83 25.06 -25.59
N LEU A 522 -2.84 24.24 -25.89
CA LEU A 522 -2.66 23.04 -26.70
C LEU A 522 -2.60 23.40 -28.19
N SER A 523 -1.41 23.71 -28.71
CA SER A 523 -1.25 24.13 -30.12
C SER A 523 -1.66 23.03 -31.10
N LYS A 524 -1.27 21.78 -30.79
CA LYS A 524 -1.76 20.58 -31.46
C LYS A 524 -3.22 20.25 -31.09
N GLY A 525 -4.13 21.16 -31.42
CA GLY A 525 -5.52 21.17 -30.93
C GLY A 525 -6.33 19.91 -31.19
N HIS A 526 -5.93 19.07 -32.15
CA HIS A 526 -6.57 17.77 -32.39
C HIS A 526 -6.45 16.81 -31.19
N ALA A 527 -5.50 17.02 -30.28
CA ALA A 527 -5.40 16.30 -29.00
C ALA A 527 -6.34 16.87 -27.90
N GLY A 528 -7.28 17.74 -28.28
CA GLY A 528 -8.31 18.33 -27.41
C GLY A 528 -9.02 17.34 -26.48
N PRO A 529 -9.39 16.12 -26.92
CA PRO A 529 -10.01 15.12 -26.06
C PRO A 529 -9.24 14.86 -24.75
N ALA A 530 -7.91 14.76 -24.81
CA ALA A 530 -7.10 14.57 -23.60
C ALA A 530 -7.11 15.80 -22.68
N LEU A 531 -7.09 17.01 -23.23
CA LEU A 531 -7.23 18.24 -22.46
C LEU A 531 -8.61 18.32 -21.81
N TYR A 532 -9.68 17.96 -22.50
CA TYR A 532 -11.02 17.96 -21.92
C TYR A 532 -11.14 16.98 -20.76
N SER A 533 -10.64 15.75 -20.91
CA SER A 533 -10.60 14.78 -19.81
C SER A 533 -9.80 15.30 -18.62
N THR A 534 -8.67 15.97 -18.88
CA THR A 534 -7.86 16.62 -17.84
C THR A 534 -8.64 17.69 -17.08
N LEU A 535 -9.32 18.60 -17.80
CA LEU A 535 -10.12 19.67 -17.21
C LEU A 535 -11.34 19.14 -16.43
N ALA A 536 -12.02 18.13 -16.97
CA ALA A 536 -13.16 17.49 -16.31
C ALA A 536 -12.74 16.84 -14.98
N LEU A 537 -11.65 16.07 -14.99
CA LEU A 537 -11.11 15.41 -13.80
C LEU A 537 -10.56 16.41 -12.77
N LYS A 538 -10.17 17.62 -13.20
CA LYS A 538 -9.82 18.74 -12.31
C LYS A 538 -11.03 19.50 -11.79
N GLY A 539 -12.25 19.20 -12.26
CA GLY A 539 -13.48 19.83 -11.78
C GLY A 539 -13.83 21.15 -12.46
N TYR A 540 -13.25 21.45 -13.63
CA TYR A 540 -13.70 22.60 -14.43
C TYR A 540 -15.13 22.39 -14.94
N PHE A 541 -15.55 21.15 -15.14
CA PHE A 541 -16.91 20.75 -15.48
C PHE A 541 -17.11 19.27 -15.12
N PRO A 542 -18.37 18.78 -15.02
CA PRO A 542 -18.67 17.38 -14.69
C PRO A 542 -18.08 16.40 -15.71
N VAL A 543 -17.54 15.27 -15.24
CA VAL A 543 -16.89 14.22 -16.07
C VAL A 543 -17.88 13.62 -17.07
N GLU A 544 -19.16 13.55 -16.71
CA GLU A 544 -20.22 13.03 -17.56
C GLU A 544 -20.38 13.83 -18.87
N GLN A 545 -19.97 15.10 -18.89
CA GLN A 545 -20.01 15.91 -20.12
C GLN A 545 -19.08 15.38 -21.21
N LEU A 546 -18.03 14.62 -20.86
CA LEU A 546 -17.11 14.01 -21.82
C LEU A 546 -17.83 13.07 -22.80
N ALA A 547 -18.95 12.47 -22.40
CA ALA A 547 -19.80 11.64 -23.25
C ALA A 547 -20.43 12.42 -24.43
N THR A 548 -20.45 13.75 -24.35
CA THR A 548 -21.01 14.64 -25.39
C THR A 548 -19.96 15.13 -26.39
N LEU A 549 -18.72 14.65 -26.29
CA LEU A 549 -17.60 15.07 -27.14
C LEU A 549 -17.99 15.14 -28.62
N ASN A 550 -17.78 16.31 -29.22
CA ASN A 550 -18.03 16.59 -30.64
C ASN A 550 -19.46 16.30 -31.12
N GLN A 551 -20.45 16.25 -30.23
CA GLN A 551 -21.87 16.15 -30.56
C GLN A 551 -22.53 17.53 -30.70
N ASN A 552 -23.63 17.62 -31.44
CA ASN A 552 -24.36 18.88 -31.58
C ASN A 552 -24.82 19.41 -30.21
N GLY A 553 -24.56 20.70 -29.95
CA GLY A 553 -24.92 21.35 -28.69
C GLY A 553 -23.93 21.13 -27.53
N THR A 554 -22.84 20.40 -27.75
CA THR A 554 -21.78 20.23 -26.74
C THR A 554 -20.97 21.51 -26.51
N SER A 555 -20.44 21.64 -25.29
CA SER A 555 -19.36 22.57 -24.95
C SER A 555 -17.97 22.02 -25.27
N LEU A 556 -17.85 20.77 -25.75
CA LEU A 556 -16.61 20.04 -26.03
C LEU A 556 -16.44 19.74 -27.54
N PRO A 557 -16.17 20.74 -28.39
CA PRO A 557 -15.95 20.53 -29.83
C PRO A 557 -14.70 19.67 -30.11
N SER A 558 -14.56 19.11 -31.32
CA SER A 558 -13.38 18.27 -31.69
C SER A 558 -12.01 18.92 -31.44
N HIS A 559 -11.91 20.25 -31.47
CA HIS A 559 -10.71 21.03 -31.19
C HIS A 559 -11.02 22.08 -30.13
N PRO A 560 -10.09 22.43 -29.21
CA PRO A 560 -10.31 23.37 -28.13
C PRO A 560 -10.90 24.69 -28.60
N ASP A 561 -11.96 25.15 -27.94
CA ASP A 561 -12.58 26.46 -28.15
C ASP A 561 -12.75 27.17 -26.80
N ARG A 562 -12.00 28.25 -26.60
CA ARG A 562 -11.99 29.01 -25.34
C ARG A 562 -13.34 29.65 -25.01
N LEU A 563 -14.19 29.89 -26.01
CA LEU A 563 -15.49 30.51 -25.80
C LEU A 563 -16.57 29.50 -25.40
N LYS A 564 -16.30 28.20 -25.58
CA LYS A 564 -17.25 27.11 -25.29
C LYS A 564 -16.83 26.28 -24.09
N THR A 565 -15.55 25.95 -23.99
CA THR A 565 -15.06 24.99 -22.99
C THR A 565 -14.43 25.73 -21.82
N ARG A 566 -15.04 25.61 -20.63
CA ARG A 566 -14.49 26.18 -19.39
C ARG A 566 -13.11 25.58 -19.09
N GLY A 567 -12.11 26.44 -18.90
CA GLY A 567 -10.71 26.05 -18.65
C GLY A 567 -9.83 25.91 -19.89
N VAL A 568 -10.36 26.09 -21.11
CA VAL A 568 -9.55 26.18 -22.33
C VAL A 568 -9.08 27.62 -22.54
N ASP A 569 -7.77 27.83 -22.63
CA ASP A 569 -7.17 29.16 -22.71
C ASP A 569 -7.15 29.77 -24.12
N ALA A 570 -7.13 28.92 -25.16
CA ALA A 570 -7.05 29.35 -26.54
C ALA A 570 -7.88 28.45 -27.45
N THR A 571 -8.55 29.06 -28.43
CA THR A 571 -9.16 28.32 -29.54
C THR A 571 -8.05 27.88 -30.50
N THR A 572 -7.94 26.58 -30.74
CA THR A 572 -6.87 25.96 -31.53
C THR A 572 -7.43 24.92 -32.51
N GLY A 573 -6.60 24.43 -33.42
CA GLY A 573 -6.98 23.42 -34.41
C GLY A 573 -6.34 23.65 -35.77
N SER A 574 -6.21 24.92 -36.17
CA SER A 574 -5.25 25.30 -37.20
C SER A 574 -3.84 25.18 -36.61
N LEU A 575 -3.06 24.22 -37.10
CA LEU A 575 -1.70 23.98 -36.66
C LEU A 575 -0.84 25.26 -36.80
N GLY A 576 0.08 25.47 -35.87
CA GLY A 576 0.99 26.62 -35.80
C GLY A 576 0.41 27.88 -35.15
N GLN A 577 -0.92 28.04 -35.07
CA GLN A 577 -1.53 29.22 -34.47
C GLN A 577 -1.40 29.23 -32.93
N GLY A 578 -1.53 28.08 -32.28
CA GLY A 578 -1.53 28.00 -30.82
C GLY A 578 -0.22 28.48 -30.20
N ILE A 579 0.93 28.12 -30.77
CA ILE A 579 2.23 28.59 -30.27
C ILE A 579 2.41 30.11 -30.41
N SER A 580 1.87 30.71 -31.47
CA SER A 580 1.85 32.17 -31.64
C SER A 580 0.99 32.84 -30.57
N ILE A 581 -0.18 32.26 -30.25
CA ILE A 581 -1.06 32.75 -29.18
C ILE A 581 -0.34 32.64 -27.82
N ALA A 582 0.30 31.50 -27.53
CA ALA A 582 1.06 31.29 -26.31
C ALA A 582 2.19 32.32 -26.14
N ALA A 583 2.92 32.64 -27.22
CA ALA A 583 3.94 33.69 -27.22
C ALA A 583 3.35 35.07 -26.86
N GLY A 584 2.19 35.41 -27.42
CA GLY A 584 1.47 36.65 -27.11
C GLY A 584 1.04 36.74 -25.65
N ILE A 585 0.48 35.65 -25.10
CA ILE A 585 0.09 35.57 -23.68
C ILE A 585 1.32 35.77 -22.78
N ALA A 586 2.42 35.07 -23.07
CA ALA A 586 3.64 35.13 -22.28
C ALA A 586 4.27 36.54 -22.31
N LEU A 587 4.30 37.18 -23.48
CA LEU A 587 4.77 38.56 -23.61
C LEU A 587 3.86 39.52 -22.83
N SER A 588 2.55 39.37 -22.92
CA SER A 588 1.58 40.18 -22.17
C SER A 588 1.83 40.09 -20.66
N HIS A 589 2.02 38.89 -20.11
CA HIS A 589 2.34 38.71 -18.70
C HIS A 589 3.68 39.35 -18.31
N LYS A 590 4.70 39.22 -19.15
CA LYS A 590 6.01 39.83 -18.92
C LYS A 590 5.92 41.37 -18.89
N LEU A 591 5.21 41.97 -19.85
CA LEU A 591 4.97 43.42 -19.91
C LEU A 591 4.17 43.92 -18.70
N ALA A 592 3.18 43.14 -18.26
CA ALA A 592 2.37 43.43 -17.09
C ALA A 592 3.05 43.06 -15.76
N GLN A 593 4.33 42.63 -15.78
CA GLN A 593 5.11 42.19 -14.62
C GLN A 593 4.40 41.11 -13.77
N ARG A 594 3.60 40.26 -14.42
CA ARG A 594 2.90 39.17 -13.75
C ARG A 594 3.79 37.94 -13.66
N ARG A 595 3.62 37.15 -12.60
CA ARG A 595 4.40 35.93 -12.33
C ARG A 595 3.84 34.68 -13.03
N ASN A 596 2.70 34.81 -13.69
CA ASN A 596 2.03 33.71 -14.40
C ASN A 596 2.97 33.07 -15.42
N ARG A 597 2.93 31.74 -15.46
CA ARG A 597 3.63 30.92 -16.43
C ARG A 597 2.68 30.54 -17.56
N VAL A 598 3.25 30.35 -18.75
CA VAL A 598 2.55 29.86 -19.93
C VAL A 598 3.20 28.56 -20.36
N PHE A 599 2.38 27.59 -20.72
CA PHE A 599 2.81 26.29 -21.22
C PHE A 599 2.16 26.04 -22.56
N SER A 600 2.87 25.43 -23.50
CA SER A 600 2.28 25.03 -24.78
C SER A 600 2.83 23.71 -25.29
N ILE A 601 1.96 22.85 -25.83
CA ILE A 601 2.36 21.62 -26.51
C ILE A 601 2.14 21.80 -28.01
N VAL A 602 3.20 21.55 -28.77
CA VAL A 602 3.27 21.61 -30.23
C VAL A 602 3.56 20.20 -30.75
N GLY A 603 2.89 19.79 -31.82
CA GLY A 603 3.19 18.51 -32.47
C GLY A 603 4.47 18.57 -33.32
N ASP A 604 5.19 17.47 -33.45
CA ASP A 604 6.33 17.39 -34.38
C ASP A 604 5.94 17.63 -35.85
N GLY A 605 4.80 17.11 -36.31
CA GLY A 605 4.28 17.42 -37.64
C GLY A 605 3.75 18.85 -37.79
N GLU A 606 3.33 19.48 -36.69
CA GLU A 606 2.94 20.89 -36.66
C GLU A 606 4.14 21.83 -36.90
N LEU A 607 5.38 21.37 -36.64
CA LEU A 607 6.60 22.13 -36.94
C LEU A 607 6.87 22.30 -38.44
N ASN A 608 6.10 21.66 -39.31
CA ASN A 608 6.14 21.93 -40.74
C ASN A 608 5.56 23.30 -41.10
N GLU A 609 4.73 23.88 -40.22
CA GLU A 609 4.18 25.21 -40.42
C GLU A 609 5.27 26.28 -40.22
N GLY A 610 5.45 27.15 -41.23
CA GLY A 610 6.38 28.28 -41.15
C GLY A 610 6.09 29.21 -39.97
N GLN A 611 4.80 29.37 -39.64
CA GLN A 611 4.34 30.17 -38.51
C GLN A 611 4.92 29.71 -37.17
N CYS A 612 5.18 28.42 -36.98
CA CYS A 612 5.84 27.92 -35.77
C CYS A 612 7.22 28.55 -35.59
N TRP A 613 8.02 28.59 -36.66
CA TRP A 613 9.39 29.11 -36.63
C TRP A 613 9.43 30.63 -36.43
N GLU A 614 8.49 31.37 -37.02
CA GLU A 614 8.32 32.80 -36.73
C GLU A 614 8.03 33.02 -35.23
N ALA A 615 7.12 32.22 -34.65
CA ALA A 615 6.81 32.29 -33.23
C ALA A 615 8.03 31.94 -32.35
N PHE A 616 8.80 30.89 -32.69
CA PHE A 616 9.99 30.52 -31.92
C PHE A 616 11.08 31.60 -31.96
N GLN A 617 11.30 32.22 -33.12
CA GLN A 617 12.22 33.35 -33.23
C GLN A 617 11.78 34.52 -32.36
N PHE A 618 10.47 34.82 -32.36
CA PHE A 618 9.89 35.86 -31.52
C PHE A 618 10.04 35.57 -30.02
N ILE A 619 9.73 34.35 -29.60
CA ILE A 619 9.84 33.88 -28.21
C ILE A 619 11.27 34.04 -27.68
N ALA A 620 12.26 33.63 -28.48
CA ALA A 620 13.67 33.75 -28.12
C ALA A 620 14.16 35.20 -28.12
N HIS A 621 13.78 35.99 -29.13
CA HIS A 621 14.13 37.41 -29.22
C HIS A 621 13.68 38.18 -27.97
N HIS A 622 12.46 37.94 -27.50
CA HIS A 622 11.90 38.59 -26.31
C HIS A 622 12.28 37.90 -24.99
N ARG A 623 13.06 36.81 -25.02
CA ARG A 623 13.43 36.00 -23.86
C ARG A 623 12.22 35.66 -22.99
N LEU A 624 11.18 35.09 -23.58
CA LEU A 624 9.95 34.73 -22.87
C LEU A 624 10.17 33.47 -22.01
N ASN A 625 10.98 33.58 -20.96
CA ASN A 625 11.33 32.49 -20.05
C ASN A 625 10.20 32.08 -19.09
N ASN A 626 9.10 32.85 -19.08
CA ASN A 626 7.83 32.45 -18.50
C ASN A 626 7.00 31.54 -19.42
N LEU A 627 7.43 31.30 -20.67
CA LEU A 627 6.86 30.29 -21.58
C LEU A 627 7.74 29.03 -21.59
N THR A 628 7.12 27.87 -21.32
CA THR A 628 7.73 26.55 -21.54
C THR A 628 7.02 25.85 -22.68
N VAL A 629 7.78 25.44 -23.70
CA VAL A 629 7.24 24.76 -24.88
C VAL A 629 7.58 23.28 -24.82
N PHE A 630 6.61 22.44 -25.12
CA PHE A 630 6.80 21.01 -25.31
C PHE A 630 6.63 20.68 -26.79
N VAL A 631 7.59 19.95 -27.35
CA VAL A 631 7.44 19.33 -28.66
C VAL A 631 7.10 17.87 -28.44
N ASP A 632 5.88 17.48 -28.77
CA ASP A 632 5.44 16.09 -28.77
C ASP A 632 6.04 15.36 -29.98
N TRP A 633 7.25 14.83 -29.77
CA TRP A 633 8.00 14.12 -30.78
C TRP A 633 7.63 12.63 -30.77
N ASN A 634 6.48 12.32 -31.37
CA ASN A 634 5.91 10.97 -31.48
C ASN A 634 6.20 10.31 -32.85
N LYS A 635 6.90 11.02 -33.73
CA LYS A 635 7.47 10.61 -35.03
C LYS A 635 6.44 10.22 -36.08
N GLN A 636 5.17 10.56 -35.91
CA GLN A 636 4.12 10.22 -36.87
C GLN A 636 3.18 11.41 -37.14
N GLN A 637 2.78 11.58 -38.40
CA GLN A 637 1.79 12.56 -38.85
C GLN A 637 0.49 11.89 -39.31
N LEU A 638 -0.33 12.57 -40.10
CA LEU A 638 -1.52 11.99 -40.73
C LEU A 638 -1.14 10.98 -41.83
N ASP A 639 -0.21 11.36 -42.71
CA ASP A 639 0.12 10.61 -43.93
C ASP A 639 1.24 9.56 -43.75
N GLY A 640 1.88 9.49 -42.58
CA GLY A 640 2.95 8.52 -42.32
C GLY A 640 3.91 8.93 -41.22
N GLU A 641 5.08 8.29 -41.21
CA GLU A 641 6.17 8.66 -40.31
C GLU A 641 6.79 10.01 -40.70
N LEU A 642 7.23 10.76 -39.70
CA LEU A 642 7.76 12.11 -39.85
C LEU A 642 8.89 12.18 -40.90
N ASP A 643 9.82 11.22 -40.85
CA ASP A 643 10.99 11.18 -41.73
C ASP A 643 10.65 10.86 -43.20
N GLU A 644 9.54 10.18 -43.45
CA GLU A 644 9.05 9.88 -44.81
C GLU A 644 8.29 11.06 -45.42
N ILE A 645 7.58 11.83 -44.59
CA ILE A 645 6.74 12.96 -45.04
C ILE A 645 7.59 14.23 -45.15
N ILE A 646 8.08 14.75 -44.03
CA ILE A 646 8.98 15.91 -43.96
C ILE A 646 9.91 15.70 -42.75
N CYS A 647 11.14 15.27 -43.02
CA CYS A 647 12.13 15.00 -41.98
C CYS A 647 12.40 16.26 -41.14
N ALA A 648 12.26 16.11 -39.82
CA ALA A 648 12.43 17.21 -38.88
C ALA A 648 13.90 17.56 -38.61
N PHE A 649 14.87 16.76 -39.10
CA PHE A 649 16.28 16.83 -38.74
C PHE A 649 16.48 16.84 -37.21
N ASP A 650 17.63 17.31 -36.73
CA ASP A 650 17.88 17.43 -35.30
C ASP A 650 17.08 18.61 -34.72
N LEU A 651 15.99 18.29 -34.02
CA LEU A 651 15.15 19.27 -33.34
C LEU A 651 15.91 20.00 -32.23
N ALA A 652 16.81 19.33 -31.50
CA ALA A 652 17.54 19.94 -30.41
C ALA A 652 18.51 21.01 -30.92
N GLU A 653 19.23 20.72 -32.01
CA GLU A 653 20.10 21.70 -32.68
C GLU A 653 19.29 22.87 -33.24
N LYS A 654 18.17 22.60 -33.91
CA LYS A 654 17.28 23.65 -34.43
C LYS A 654 16.82 24.60 -33.32
N PHE A 655 16.26 24.09 -32.24
CA PHE A 655 15.78 24.94 -31.15
C PHE A 655 16.90 25.65 -30.40
N SER A 656 18.06 24.99 -30.24
CA SER A 656 19.26 25.64 -29.69
C SER A 656 19.73 26.80 -30.55
N ALA A 657 19.71 26.65 -31.89
CA ALA A 657 20.05 27.70 -32.83
C ALA A 657 19.06 28.88 -32.80
N PHE A 658 17.78 28.61 -32.55
CA PHE A 658 16.75 29.63 -32.34
C PHE A 658 16.88 30.35 -30.98
N GLY A 659 17.70 29.83 -30.05
CA GLY A 659 18.00 30.48 -28.78
C GLY A 659 17.23 29.94 -27.57
N PHE A 660 16.76 28.69 -27.63
CA PHE A 660 16.14 27.99 -26.49
C PHE A 660 17.18 27.24 -25.67
N ASP A 661 16.88 27.04 -24.38
CA ASP A 661 17.49 25.96 -23.62
C ASP A 661 16.67 24.69 -23.86
N VAL A 662 17.31 23.63 -24.35
CA VAL A 662 16.62 22.41 -24.78
C VAL A 662 16.91 21.27 -23.81
N VAL A 663 15.86 20.57 -23.40
CA VAL A 663 15.96 19.32 -22.62
C VAL A 663 15.16 18.24 -23.33
N LYS A 664 15.72 17.04 -23.43
CA LYS A 664 15.01 15.86 -23.93
C LYS A 664 14.55 15.01 -22.77
N VAL A 665 13.26 14.65 -22.75
CA VAL A 665 12.65 13.83 -21.70
C VAL A 665 11.87 12.70 -22.37
N LYS A 666 11.93 11.49 -21.80
CA LYS A 666 11.14 10.35 -22.28
C LYS A 666 9.65 10.62 -22.01
N GLY A 667 8.78 10.37 -22.99
CA GLY A 667 7.37 10.78 -22.92
C GLY A 667 6.58 10.19 -21.75
N ASP A 668 6.97 9.03 -21.21
CA ASP A 668 6.34 8.37 -20.07
C ASP A 668 7.07 8.60 -18.73
N ASP A 669 8.15 9.40 -18.71
CA ASP A 669 8.94 9.70 -17.52
C ASP A 669 8.38 10.91 -16.76
N ILE A 670 7.34 10.67 -15.96
CA ILE A 670 6.70 11.69 -15.10
C ILE A 670 7.71 12.37 -14.17
N ALA A 671 8.69 11.63 -13.62
CA ALA A 671 9.68 12.18 -12.70
C ALA A 671 10.65 13.12 -13.42
N GLY A 672 11.13 12.73 -14.61
CA GLY A 672 11.94 13.56 -15.48
C GLY A 672 11.22 14.82 -15.94
N LEU A 673 9.93 14.71 -16.29
CA LEU A 673 9.09 15.86 -16.65
C LEU A 673 8.97 16.85 -15.50
N LEU A 674 8.63 16.37 -14.30
CA LEU A 674 8.54 17.19 -13.09
C LEU A 674 9.87 17.91 -12.81
N ALA A 675 10.99 17.19 -12.88
CA ALA A 675 12.32 17.76 -12.68
C ALA A 675 12.65 18.87 -13.69
N ALA A 676 12.23 18.71 -14.95
CA ALA A 676 12.47 19.68 -16.00
C ALA A 676 11.64 20.97 -15.85
N VAL A 677 10.37 20.85 -15.42
CA VAL A 677 9.41 21.97 -15.53
C VAL A 677 9.00 22.61 -14.20
N LYS A 678 9.24 21.96 -13.06
CA LYS A 678 8.94 22.52 -11.73
C LYS A 678 9.79 23.75 -11.40
N PRO A 679 11.11 23.82 -11.74
CA PRO A 679 11.90 25.03 -11.52
C PRO A 679 11.36 26.24 -12.29
N VAL A 680 11.22 27.38 -11.60
CA VAL A 680 10.82 28.65 -12.22
C VAL A 680 12.05 29.33 -12.82
N ARG A 681 11.97 29.70 -14.10
CA ARG A 681 13.02 30.44 -14.81
C ARG A 681 12.84 31.95 -14.61
N SER A 682 13.93 32.70 -14.53
CA SER A 682 13.91 34.14 -14.26
C SER A 682 15.10 34.88 -14.89
N GLY A 683 15.02 36.22 -14.89
CA GLY A 683 16.09 37.09 -15.36
C GLY A 683 16.41 36.89 -16.85
N GLU A 684 17.69 36.73 -17.15
CA GLU A 684 18.22 36.61 -18.52
C GLU A 684 18.24 35.16 -19.06
N GLN A 685 17.66 34.21 -18.32
CA GLN A 685 17.56 32.83 -18.78
C GLN A 685 16.75 32.73 -20.08
N ARG A 686 17.15 31.80 -20.96
CA ARG A 686 16.46 31.51 -22.22
C ARG A 686 15.12 30.80 -21.96
N PRO A 687 14.17 30.89 -22.91
CA PRO A 687 12.97 30.05 -22.88
C PRO A 687 13.33 28.56 -22.91
N LEU A 688 12.55 27.76 -22.19
CA LEU A 688 12.76 26.30 -22.12
C LEU A 688 11.93 25.60 -23.19
N LEU A 689 12.59 24.72 -23.93
CA LEU A 689 11.93 23.77 -24.80
C LEU A 689 12.22 22.34 -24.34
N VAL A 690 11.14 21.57 -24.15
CA VAL A 690 11.20 20.17 -23.77
C VAL A 690 10.83 19.33 -25.00
N ILE A 691 11.79 18.55 -25.50
CA ILE A 691 11.51 17.54 -26.52
C ILE A 691 11.00 16.30 -25.80
N LEU A 692 9.71 16.01 -25.98
CA LEU A 692 9.06 14.82 -25.44
C LEU A 692 9.30 13.66 -26.40
N ASP A 693 10.21 12.77 -26.04
CA ASP A 693 10.46 11.53 -26.78
C ASP A 693 9.34 10.52 -26.48
N SER A 694 8.17 10.77 -27.06
CA SER A 694 6.92 10.06 -26.82
C SER A 694 6.63 9.01 -27.91
N ILE A 695 5.62 8.19 -27.66
CA ILE A 695 5.08 7.23 -28.64
C ILE A 695 3.64 7.65 -28.98
N LYS A 696 3.25 7.59 -30.25
CA LYS A 696 1.87 7.87 -30.63
C LYS A 696 0.97 6.74 -30.14
N GLY A 697 -0.07 7.05 -29.35
CA GLY A 697 -0.86 6.03 -28.66
C GLY A 697 -0.33 5.63 -27.27
N GLN A 698 0.64 6.37 -26.72
CA GLN A 698 1.35 6.03 -25.48
C GLN A 698 0.46 5.51 -24.33
N GLY A 699 0.85 4.37 -23.77
CA GLY A 699 0.17 3.71 -22.66
C GLY A 699 -1.03 2.86 -23.08
N VAL A 700 -1.25 2.67 -24.39
CA VAL A 700 -2.28 1.80 -24.95
C VAL A 700 -1.65 0.91 -26.02
N PRO A 701 -1.21 -0.32 -25.67
CA PRO A 701 -0.43 -1.17 -26.57
C PRO A 701 -1.06 -1.39 -27.94
N TYR A 702 -2.39 -1.49 -28.00
CA TYR A 702 -3.12 -1.59 -29.26
C TYR A 702 -2.87 -0.38 -30.18
N LEU A 703 -2.89 0.85 -29.65
CA LEU A 703 -2.68 2.06 -30.43
C LEU A 703 -1.21 2.28 -30.82
N GLU A 704 -0.28 1.91 -29.94
CA GLU A 704 1.17 2.01 -30.20
C GLU A 704 1.63 1.09 -31.35
N GLN A 705 0.93 -0.03 -31.56
CA GLN A 705 1.26 -1.02 -32.59
C GLN A 705 0.62 -0.76 -33.94
N LEU A 706 -0.31 0.21 -34.04
CA LEU A 706 -0.91 0.57 -35.32
C LEU A 706 0.08 1.33 -36.18
N GLY A 707 0.18 0.96 -37.45
CA GLY A 707 0.98 1.70 -38.43
C GLY A 707 0.53 3.15 -38.63
N ASN A 708 -0.73 3.47 -38.32
CA ASN A 708 -1.22 4.83 -38.21
C ASN A 708 -2.33 4.93 -37.15
N SER A 709 -2.04 5.60 -36.03
CA SER A 709 -2.99 5.84 -34.93
C SER A 709 -3.46 7.30 -34.84
N HIS A 710 -3.17 8.14 -35.86
CA HIS A 710 -3.42 9.58 -35.81
C HIS A 710 -4.90 9.93 -35.70
N HIS A 711 -5.72 9.44 -36.63
CA HIS A 711 -7.17 9.60 -36.63
C HIS A 711 -7.83 8.27 -37.00
N LEU A 712 -8.61 7.71 -36.08
CA LEU A 712 -9.24 6.40 -36.26
C LEU A 712 -10.74 6.55 -36.46
N ARG A 713 -11.31 5.65 -37.26
CA ARG A 713 -12.75 5.32 -37.24
C ARG A 713 -12.86 3.88 -36.76
N LEU A 714 -13.65 3.65 -35.73
CA LEU A 714 -13.68 2.36 -35.07
C LEU A 714 -14.40 1.32 -35.92
N THR A 715 -13.75 0.18 -36.12
CA THR A 715 -14.38 -1.10 -36.42
C THR A 715 -14.77 -1.79 -35.11
N GLU A 716 -15.67 -2.77 -35.17
CA GLU A 716 -16.02 -3.60 -34.00
C GLU A 716 -14.78 -4.22 -33.34
N GLN A 717 -13.80 -4.68 -34.12
CA GLN A 717 -12.56 -5.24 -33.60
C GLN A 717 -11.74 -4.18 -32.83
N SER A 718 -11.58 -2.99 -33.39
CA SER A 718 -10.84 -1.91 -32.72
C SER A 718 -11.56 -1.43 -31.47
N LYS A 719 -12.90 -1.40 -31.49
CA LYS A 719 -13.72 -1.03 -30.34
C LYS A 719 -13.54 -2.03 -29.20
N GLN A 720 -13.62 -3.33 -29.47
CA GLN A 720 -13.36 -4.37 -28.47
C GLN A 720 -11.94 -4.29 -27.89
N ALA A 721 -10.92 -4.05 -28.72
CA ALA A 721 -9.55 -3.89 -28.25
C ALA A 721 -9.38 -2.68 -27.32
N LEU A 722 -10.05 -1.56 -27.64
CA LEU A 722 -10.05 -0.37 -26.80
C LEU A 722 -10.84 -0.55 -25.50
N GLU A 723 -12.00 -1.22 -25.54
CA GLU A 723 -12.77 -1.58 -24.35
C GLU A 723 -11.98 -2.50 -23.41
N GLN A 724 -11.23 -3.46 -23.97
CA GLN A 724 -10.30 -4.28 -23.19
C GLN A 724 -9.16 -3.45 -22.60
N ALA A 725 -8.59 -2.51 -23.35
CA ALA A 725 -7.55 -1.63 -22.84
C ALA A 725 -8.08 -0.72 -21.72
N ILE A 726 -9.29 -0.17 -21.87
CA ILE A 726 -9.99 0.58 -20.82
C ILE A 726 -10.17 -0.31 -19.60
N ALA A 727 -10.74 -1.51 -19.76
CA ALA A 727 -10.93 -2.44 -18.67
C ALA A 727 -9.60 -2.86 -18.01
N GLN A 728 -8.49 -2.95 -18.74
CA GLN A 728 -7.17 -3.22 -18.17
C GLN A 728 -6.59 -2.02 -17.43
N LEU A 729 -6.77 -0.80 -17.93
CA LEU A 729 -6.34 0.42 -17.25
C LEU A 729 -7.17 0.66 -15.99
N GLU A 730 -8.46 0.36 -16.05
CA GLU A 730 -9.38 0.34 -14.93
C GLU A 730 -9.10 -0.83 -13.98
N ALA A 731 -8.78 -2.03 -14.46
CA ALA A 731 -8.40 -3.17 -13.60
C ALA A 731 -6.97 -3.08 -13.08
N ALA A 732 -6.10 -2.23 -13.65
CA ALA A 732 -4.85 -1.82 -13.01
C ALA A 732 -5.11 -0.88 -11.81
N HIS A 733 -6.39 -0.61 -11.49
CA HIS A 733 -6.89 -0.13 -10.20
C HIS A 733 -7.12 -1.27 -9.18
N ASP A 734 -7.12 -2.53 -9.60
CA ASP A 734 -7.26 -3.73 -8.75
C ASP A 734 -5.91 -4.37 -8.46
#